data_AF-A0A2A2LS01-F1
#
_entry.id   AF-A0A2A2LS01-F1
#
_cell.length_a   1.000
_cell.length_b   1.000
_cell.length_c   1.000
_cell.angle_alpha   90.00
_cell.angle_beta   90.00
_cell.angle_gamma   90.00
#
_symmetry.space_group_name_H-M   'P 1'
#
loop_
_entity.id
_entity.type
_entity.pdbx_description
1 polymer ?
#
loop_
_entity_poly.entity_id
_entity_poly.type
_entity_poly.pdbx_seq_one_letter_code
_entity_poly.pdbx_strand_id
1 'polypeptide(L)'
;MTHTHAAERVVMVSFEDADIADWTVVRAGRGIRLAVVTESGMVQLLSSEMALREVTPAESLFNDYISIRKEVFCVEQRISEDDEFVAKEEEESRHFVWIHGGKDAIGCFRLRDHEWCIKLERVAIRKEWRCKGEGKWMMKAAVEEAIRRHPNRLIVAHAQSQTIPFYSKLGFVCVSDEFLDEVNILHKTIMFPPFRNQKDGFLQSMLTVNPEQKGNFIPGSCDDPQTQQNIIEELQREKYTHLCALPYLLDESKIGRPLIAALMNYASAISAGDCKSARKNEEYLFDVGWERLNVGHYSEVDEEWRKFYAIISLYKAKRIANYEQNLKEALSAADKGLLMGRSDKDIGLVEYADELAEAIRATRTDSERNAFKLDVICPASAAPSTLSNCKLIRIGTVSDLEEQILTNTTVEEPIIVRDFLSQMHLLRRPWTFDYLIDVLRDRTVPLEIGSSYSDSDWTQLLQPCSVLFKEIKRTEVAISNQHEKEVENQKPYYLAQHRLLEQLPQLRDDVSIPALIAQNNHNQVDVNAWIGPRATVSPLHTDPRHNLFVQVIGSKFLRLISPHQTDHVYPIEGMLSNTNGGTTYDPLIRLFRFPFDEEGLEGSGSQNGLLAEEDWDDELENELDTGGWAVEGGGEERKGKRRGNRVGGEDTNEEEGVIVLIAELLMLLADDIAVVNEFV
;
A
#
# COMPACT_ATOMS: atom_id res chain seq x y z
N MET A 1 -41.95 -40.47 8.81
CA MET A 1 -41.67 -40.74 7.38
C MET A 1 -42.13 -39.55 6.58
N THR A 2 -41.19 -38.77 6.06
CA THR A 2 -41.09 -38.21 4.68
C THR A 2 -39.89 -37.26 4.70
N HIS A 3 -38.84 -37.65 3.99
CA HIS A 3 -37.59 -36.90 3.88
C HIS A 3 -37.73 -35.77 2.85
N THR A 4 -37.25 -34.57 3.20
CA THR A 4 -36.75 -33.57 2.26
C THR A 4 -35.46 -32.98 2.83
N HIS A 5 -34.40 -33.03 2.03
CA HIS A 5 -33.04 -32.63 2.37
C HIS A 5 -32.87 -31.11 2.39
N ALA A 6 -32.62 -30.56 3.59
CA ALA A 6 -31.75 -29.41 3.84
C ALA A 6 -31.30 -29.53 5.30
N ALA A 7 -30.00 -29.43 5.56
CA ALA A 7 -29.45 -29.55 6.91
C ALA A 7 -29.82 -28.33 7.75
N GLU A 8 -31.01 -28.33 8.35
CA GLU A 8 -31.33 -27.46 9.46
C GLU A 8 -30.45 -27.86 10.65
N ARG A 9 -29.44 -27.03 10.94
CA ARG A 9 -28.72 -27.09 12.21
C ARG A 9 -29.69 -26.69 13.31
N VAL A 10 -30.32 -27.67 13.95
CA VAL A 10 -31.06 -27.46 15.20
C VAL A 10 -30.04 -27.09 16.28
N VAL A 11 -30.03 -25.83 16.71
CA VAL A 11 -29.23 -25.35 17.85
C VAL A 11 -30.12 -25.47 19.09
N MET A 12 -29.86 -26.46 19.92
CA MET A 12 -30.50 -26.59 21.24
C MET A 12 -29.77 -25.64 22.20
N VAL A 13 -30.46 -24.62 22.72
CA VAL A 13 -29.95 -23.72 23.76
C VAL A 13 -30.69 -24.03 25.06
N SER A 14 -29.98 -24.53 26.07
CA SER A 14 -30.52 -24.68 27.42
C SER A 14 -30.21 -23.44 28.25
N PHE A 15 -31.23 -22.82 28.83
CA PHE A 15 -31.08 -21.72 29.76
C PHE A 15 -31.20 -22.28 31.18
N GLU A 16 -30.10 -22.29 31.91
CA GLU A 16 -30.10 -22.40 33.37
C GLU A 16 -29.82 -20.97 33.87
N ASP A 17 -30.80 -20.40 34.58
CA ASP A 17 -30.73 -19.13 35.33
C ASP A 17 -30.67 -17.79 34.55
N ALA A 18 -31.71 -17.48 33.75
CA ALA A 18 -32.00 -16.08 33.37
C ALA A 18 -33.51 -15.80 33.27
N ASP A 19 -33.96 -14.66 33.81
CA ASP A 19 -35.32 -14.10 33.68
C ASP A 19 -35.55 -13.61 32.24
N ILE A 20 -35.83 -14.56 31.34
CA ILE A 20 -36.07 -14.31 29.92
C ILE A 20 -37.57 -14.05 29.71
N ALA A 21 -37.90 -12.82 29.31
CA ALA A 21 -39.27 -12.45 28.94
C ALA A 21 -39.61 -12.82 27.50
N ASP A 22 -38.66 -12.64 26.58
CA ASP A 22 -38.84 -12.94 25.15
C ASP A 22 -37.48 -13.20 24.47
N TRP A 23 -37.49 -13.82 23.29
CA TRP A 23 -36.29 -13.95 22.46
C TRP A 23 -36.64 -13.80 20.99
N THR A 24 -35.71 -13.25 20.22
CA THR A 24 -35.89 -13.06 18.78
C THR A 24 -34.59 -13.32 18.04
N VAL A 25 -34.72 -13.65 16.76
CA VAL A 25 -33.58 -13.89 15.89
C VAL A 25 -33.32 -12.61 15.10
N VAL A 26 -32.17 -11.99 15.35
CA VAL A 26 -31.78 -10.74 14.69
C VAL A 26 -30.66 -10.98 13.69
N ARG A 27 -30.76 -10.31 12.54
CA ARG A 27 -29.70 -10.30 11.55
C ARG A 27 -28.74 -9.15 11.90
N ALA A 28 -27.55 -9.50 12.39
CA ALA A 28 -26.51 -8.53 12.73
C ALA A 28 -25.31 -8.74 11.80
N GLY A 29 -25.13 -7.85 10.83
CA GLY A 29 -24.15 -8.01 9.76
C GLY A 29 -24.47 -9.21 8.86
N ARG A 30 -23.46 -10.03 8.54
CA ARG A 30 -23.59 -11.22 7.67
C ARG A 30 -24.08 -12.50 8.41
N GLY A 31 -24.41 -12.44 9.70
CA GLY A 31 -24.81 -13.59 10.52
C GLY A 31 -26.22 -13.46 11.12
N ILE A 32 -26.80 -14.61 11.48
CA ILE A 32 -28.03 -14.72 12.28
C ILE A 32 -27.61 -14.83 13.76
N ARG A 33 -28.09 -13.92 14.63
CA ARG A 33 -27.83 -13.93 16.09
C ARG A 33 -29.14 -14.12 16.86
N LEU A 34 -29.07 -14.70 18.04
CA LEU A 34 -30.18 -14.67 19.00
C LEU A 34 -30.07 -13.40 19.86
N ALA A 35 -31.16 -12.66 19.97
CA ALA A 35 -31.33 -11.59 20.94
C ALA A 35 -32.32 -12.07 22.01
N VAL A 36 -32.00 -11.81 23.26
CA VAL A 36 -32.84 -12.15 24.41
C VAL A 36 -33.31 -10.85 25.06
N VAL A 37 -34.61 -10.77 25.33
CA VAL A 37 -35.23 -9.67 26.06
C VAL A 37 -35.43 -10.12 27.49
N THR A 38 -34.79 -9.42 28.41
CA THR A 38 -34.97 -9.63 29.85
C THR A 38 -36.30 -9.02 30.34
N GLU A 39 -36.81 -9.45 31.51
CA GLU A 39 -38.03 -8.86 32.11
C GLU A 39 -37.93 -7.34 32.35
N SER A 40 -36.72 -6.79 32.47
CA SER A 40 -36.49 -5.34 32.56
C SER A 40 -36.50 -4.60 31.20
N GLY A 41 -36.80 -5.30 30.11
CA GLY A 41 -36.85 -4.72 28.76
C GLY A 41 -35.49 -4.47 28.10
N MET A 42 -34.38 -4.95 28.70
CA MET A 42 -33.06 -4.88 28.06
C MET A 42 -32.92 -6.00 27.03
N VAL A 43 -32.49 -5.62 25.82
CA VAL A 43 -32.14 -6.54 24.74
C VAL A 43 -30.66 -6.88 24.83
N GLN A 44 -30.33 -8.13 25.15
CA GLN A 44 -28.97 -8.66 25.08
C GLN A 44 -28.78 -9.51 23.82
N LEU A 45 -27.77 -9.18 23.02
CA LEU A 45 -27.31 -10.04 21.94
C LEU A 45 -26.50 -11.18 22.54
N LEU A 46 -26.95 -12.43 22.37
CA LEU A 46 -26.13 -13.60 22.69
C LEU A 46 -25.05 -13.71 21.62
N SER A 47 -23.84 -13.26 21.94
CA SER A 47 -22.68 -13.50 21.09
C SER A 47 -22.04 -14.84 21.46
N SER A 48 -21.85 -15.70 20.46
CA SER A 48 -21.02 -16.90 20.54
C SER A 48 -19.53 -16.54 20.47
N GLU A 49 -19.13 -15.39 21.00
CA GLU A 49 -17.83 -14.79 20.68
C GLU A 49 -16.71 -15.44 21.47
N MET A 50 -15.64 -15.77 20.73
CA MET A 50 -14.35 -16.04 21.35
C MET A 50 -13.81 -14.72 21.85
N ALA A 51 -13.42 -14.66 23.12
CA ALA A 51 -12.98 -13.43 23.75
C ALA A 51 -11.77 -13.65 24.64
N LEU A 52 -10.82 -12.74 24.53
CA LEU A 52 -9.78 -12.57 25.54
C LEU A 52 -10.38 -11.79 26.71
N ARG A 53 -10.26 -12.31 27.93
CA ARG A 53 -10.62 -11.57 29.15
C ARG A 53 -9.47 -11.56 30.13
N GLU A 54 -9.16 -10.37 30.63
CA GLU A 54 -8.36 -10.23 31.83
C GLU A 54 -9.20 -10.67 33.04
N VAL A 55 -8.55 -11.34 34.00
CA VAL A 55 -9.18 -11.81 35.22
C VAL A 55 -8.33 -11.46 36.44
N THR A 56 -9.00 -11.20 37.55
CA THR A 56 -8.39 -10.89 38.84
C THR A 56 -8.82 -11.91 39.90
N PRO A 57 -8.07 -12.11 41.00
CA PRO A 57 -8.42 -13.07 42.04
C PRO A 57 -9.81 -12.93 42.67
N ALA A 58 -10.45 -11.76 42.53
CA ALA A 58 -11.80 -11.51 43.02
C ALA A 58 -12.91 -12.06 42.09
N GLU A 59 -12.59 -12.41 40.85
CA GLU A 59 -13.55 -12.83 39.83
C GLU A 59 -13.67 -14.36 39.74
N SER A 60 -14.87 -14.87 39.46
CA SER A 60 -15.11 -16.31 39.34
C SER A 60 -14.27 -16.96 38.23
N LEU A 61 -14.05 -16.25 37.11
CA LEU A 61 -13.23 -16.70 35.98
C LEU A 61 -11.76 -16.89 36.35
N PHE A 62 -11.29 -16.32 37.47
CA PHE A 62 -9.95 -16.60 37.96
C PHE A 62 -9.82 -18.04 38.47
N ASN A 63 -10.88 -18.64 38.99
CA ASN A 63 -10.86 -20.07 39.32
C ASN A 63 -10.67 -20.93 38.07
N ASP A 64 -11.23 -20.52 36.94
CA ASP A 64 -11.01 -21.22 35.67
C ASP A 64 -9.56 -21.07 35.20
N TYR A 65 -8.97 -19.88 35.34
CA TYR A 65 -7.54 -19.64 35.11
C TYR A 65 -6.66 -20.63 35.91
N ILE A 66 -6.93 -20.75 37.21
CA ILE A 66 -6.23 -21.70 38.09
C ILE A 66 -6.49 -23.15 37.68
N SER A 67 -7.74 -23.52 37.37
CA SER A 67 -8.12 -24.88 36.95
C SER A 67 -7.39 -25.32 35.69
N ILE A 68 -7.35 -24.46 34.67
CA ILE A 68 -6.66 -24.76 33.40
C ILE A 68 -5.17 -25.01 33.66
N ARG A 69 -4.52 -24.18 34.49
CA ARG A 69 -3.10 -24.36 34.85
C ARG A 69 -2.86 -25.64 35.64
N LYS A 70 -3.72 -25.96 36.61
CA LYS A 70 -3.64 -27.24 37.35
C LYS A 70 -3.76 -28.45 36.42
N GLU A 71 -4.70 -28.43 35.49
CA GLU A 71 -4.86 -29.51 34.52
C GLU A 71 -3.63 -29.67 33.62
N VAL A 72 -3.13 -28.56 33.06
CA VAL A 72 -2.07 -28.60 32.04
C VAL A 72 -0.66 -28.73 32.62
N PHE A 73 -0.35 -28.06 33.74
CA PHE A 73 0.98 -28.05 34.33
C PHE A 73 1.10 -29.06 35.48
N CYS A 74 0.14 -29.10 36.40
CA CYS A 74 0.25 -30.01 37.54
C CYS A 74 -0.12 -31.45 37.20
N VAL A 75 -1.26 -31.68 36.54
CA VAL A 75 -1.74 -33.04 36.24
C VAL A 75 -1.00 -33.64 35.04
N GLU A 76 -0.97 -32.94 33.90
CA GLU A 76 -0.36 -33.47 32.68
C GLU A 76 1.18 -33.50 32.74
N GLN A 77 1.80 -32.41 33.21
CA GLN A 77 3.27 -32.27 33.21
C GLN A 77 3.93 -32.64 34.55
N ARG A 78 3.12 -32.97 35.57
CA ARG A 78 3.57 -33.42 36.90
C ARG A 78 4.41 -32.39 37.66
N ILE A 79 4.12 -31.11 37.45
CA ILE A 79 4.70 -30.00 38.23
C ILE A 79 3.94 -29.91 39.57
N SER A 80 4.65 -29.66 40.69
CA SER A 80 3.97 -29.50 41.98
C SER A 80 3.14 -28.21 42.00
N GLU A 81 2.07 -28.15 42.79
CA GLU A 81 1.28 -26.90 42.89
C GLU A 81 2.11 -25.74 43.48
N ASP A 82 3.04 -26.05 44.40
CA ASP A 82 3.91 -25.04 45.03
C ASP A 82 4.89 -24.43 44.01
N ASP A 83 5.41 -25.23 43.07
CA ASP A 83 6.29 -24.75 42.00
C ASP A 83 5.50 -23.99 40.90
N GLU A 84 4.24 -24.38 40.65
CA GLU A 84 3.41 -23.74 39.63
C GLU A 84 2.87 -22.37 40.09
N PHE A 85 2.41 -22.28 41.34
CA PHE A 85 1.74 -21.09 41.90
C PHE A 85 2.65 -20.32 42.86
N VAL A 86 3.71 -19.73 42.32
CA VAL A 86 4.63 -18.86 43.08
C VAL A 86 3.95 -17.53 43.38
N ALA A 87 3.55 -17.31 44.64
CA ALA A 87 2.74 -16.16 45.08
C ALA A 87 3.25 -14.80 44.57
N LYS A 88 4.56 -14.54 44.69
CA LYS A 88 5.17 -13.28 44.23
C LYS A 88 5.00 -13.07 42.71
N GLU A 89 5.19 -14.12 41.91
CA GLU A 89 5.03 -14.00 40.47
C GLU A 89 3.56 -13.80 40.07
N GLU A 90 2.63 -14.41 40.79
CA GLU A 90 1.20 -14.20 40.56
C GLU A 90 0.76 -12.78 40.90
N GLU A 91 1.27 -12.18 41.99
CA GLU A 91 0.99 -10.79 42.37
C GLU A 91 1.54 -9.77 41.36
N GLU A 92 2.68 -10.07 40.73
CA GLU A 92 3.33 -9.22 39.72
C GLU A 92 2.78 -9.45 38.29
N SER A 93 1.84 -10.38 38.13
CA SER A 93 1.30 -10.77 36.83
C SER A 93 -0.10 -10.25 36.58
N ARG A 94 -0.43 -10.13 35.30
CA ARG A 94 -1.79 -9.90 34.81
C ARG A 94 -2.28 -11.18 34.16
N HIS A 95 -3.43 -11.68 34.61
CA HIS A 95 -3.92 -13.00 34.23
C HIS A 95 -5.01 -12.89 33.18
N PHE A 96 -4.99 -13.81 32.22
CA PHE A 96 -5.94 -13.81 31.12
C PHE A 96 -6.50 -15.20 30.87
N VAL A 97 -7.79 -15.24 30.52
CA VAL A 97 -8.49 -16.43 30.05
C VAL A 97 -8.98 -16.23 28.62
N TRP A 98 -8.93 -17.31 27.84
CA TRP A 98 -9.49 -17.41 26.51
C TRP A 98 -10.84 -18.12 26.57
N ILE A 99 -11.90 -17.39 26.27
CA ILE A 99 -13.26 -17.87 26.35
C ILE A 99 -13.72 -18.31 24.96
N HIS A 100 -14.35 -19.48 24.87
CA HIS A 100 -15.02 -19.96 23.66
C HIS A 100 -16.53 -20.06 23.89
N GLY A 101 -17.33 -19.57 22.94
CA GLY A 101 -18.78 -19.65 23.00
C GLY A 101 -19.42 -18.87 24.16
N GLY A 102 -18.71 -17.88 24.71
CA GLY A 102 -19.23 -16.99 25.75
C GLY A 102 -19.36 -17.58 27.17
N LYS A 103 -18.97 -18.84 27.40
CA LYS A 103 -19.10 -19.48 28.73
C LYS A 103 -17.86 -20.25 29.18
N ASP A 104 -17.20 -21.00 28.31
CA ASP A 104 -16.11 -21.89 28.72
C ASP A 104 -14.75 -21.19 28.58
N ALA A 105 -14.03 -21.06 29.69
CA ALA A 105 -12.61 -20.74 29.67
C ALA A 105 -11.82 -21.99 29.25
N ILE A 106 -11.26 -21.92 28.03
CA ILE A 106 -10.60 -23.06 27.38
C ILE A 106 -9.07 -22.92 27.31
N GLY A 107 -8.57 -21.73 27.60
CA GLY A 107 -7.15 -21.43 27.64
C GLY A 107 -6.82 -20.28 28.57
N CYS A 108 -5.53 -20.11 28.87
CA CYS A 108 -5.03 -19.04 29.68
C CYS A 108 -3.59 -18.66 29.33
N PHE A 109 -3.19 -17.47 29.78
CA PHE A 109 -1.80 -17.04 29.86
C PHE A 109 -1.68 -15.93 30.92
N ARG A 110 -0.45 -15.53 31.24
CA ARG A 110 -0.20 -14.31 32.00
C ARG A 110 0.81 -13.42 31.29
N LEU A 111 0.68 -12.11 31.49
CA LEU A 111 1.70 -11.13 31.14
C LEU A 111 2.33 -10.62 32.42
N ARG A 112 3.65 -10.71 32.51
CA ARG A 112 4.41 -10.27 33.67
C ARG A 112 5.41 -9.20 33.27
N ASP A 113 5.42 -8.10 34.01
CA ASP A 113 6.42 -7.05 33.83
C ASP A 113 7.80 -7.59 34.20
N HIS A 114 8.77 -7.43 33.30
CA HIS A 114 10.19 -7.66 33.61
C HIS A 114 10.91 -6.31 33.75
N GLU A 115 12.23 -6.26 33.67
CA GLU A 115 12.99 -5.01 33.68
C GLU A 115 12.94 -4.30 32.32
N TRP A 116 13.20 -5.03 31.24
CA TRP A 116 13.31 -4.49 29.88
C TRP A 116 12.29 -5.08 28.89
N CYS A 117 11.58 -6.16 29.26
CA CYS A 117 10.59 -6.84 28.42
C CYS A 117 9.27 -7.11 29.16
N ILE A 118 8.26 -7.59 28.44
CA ILE A 118 7.09 -8.24 28.99
C ILE A 118 7.23 -9.74 28.79
N LYS A 119 7.16 -10.50 29.88
CA LYS A 119 7.17 -11.96 29.81
C LYS A 119 5.77 -12.48 29.52
N LEU A 120 5.61 -13.20 28.42
CA LEU A 120 4.42 -13.98 28.11
C LEU A 120 4.62 -15.39 28.64
N GLU A 121 3.85 -15.76 29.66
CA GLU A 121 4.08 -16.96 30.46
C GLU A 121 2.80 -17.78 30.67
N ARG A 122 2.98 -19.03 31.11
CA ARG A 122 1.89 -19.94 31.50
C ARG A 122 0.79 -20.08 30.44
N VAL A 123 1.21 -20.08 29.17
CA VAL A 123 0.34 -20.29 28.02
C VAL A 123 -0.18 -21.73 28.03
N ALA A 124 -1.48 -21.91 28.21
CA ALA A 124 -2.11 -23.22 28.30
C ALA A 124 -3.45 -23.25 27.57
N ILE A 125 -3.77 -24.39 26.96
CA ILE A 125 -5.07 -24.70 26.34
C ILE A 125 -5.48 -26.08 26.84
N ARG A 126 -6.73 -26.22 27.28
CA ARG A 126 -7.31 -27.51 27.70
C ARG A 126 -7.20 -28.54 26.57
N LYS A 127 -6.93 -29.80 26.92
CA LYS A 127 -6.54 -30.86 25.97
C LYS A 127 -7.54 -31.05 24.83
N GLU A 128 -8.83 -31.03 25.13
CA GLU A 128 -9.95 -31.19 24.22
C GLU A 128 -10.15 -30.03 23.23
N TRP A 129 -9.45 -28.90 23.45
CA TRP A 129 -9.45 -27.72 22.58
C TRP A 129 -8.16 -27.56 21.76
N ARG A 130 -7.15 -28.37 22.04
CA ARG A 130 -5.91 -28.40 21.24
C ARG A 130 -6.20 -28.88 19.82
N CYS A 131 -5.35 -28.47 18.88
CA CYS A 131 -5.49 -28.78 17.43
C CYS A 131 -6.76 -28.24 16.75
N LYS A 132 -7.59 -27.44 17.43
CA LYS A 132 -8.77 -26.75 16.84
C LYS A 132 -8.49 -25.32 16.36
N GLY A 133 -7.25 -24.86 16.51
CA GLY A 133 -6.82 -23.51 16.11
C GLY A 133 -6.99 -22.43 17.20
N GLU A 134 -7.54 -22.77 18.37
CA GLU A 134 -7.78 -21.84 19.48
C GLU A 134 -6.49 -21.19 20.01
N GLY A 135 -5.44 -21.99 20.21
CA GLY A 135 -4.16 -21.48 20.69
C GLY A 135 -3.56 -20.39 19.79
N LYS A 136 -3.77 -20.46 18.47
CA LYS A 136 -3.32 -19.43 17.54
C LYS A 136 -4.05 -18.10 17.78
N TRP A 137 -5.37 -18.14 17.95
CA TRP A 137 -6.16 -16.91 18.17
C TRP A 137 -5.94 -16.34 19.57
N MET A 138 -5.82 -17.19 20.58
CA MET A 138 -5.43 -16.75 21.93
C MET A 138 -4.06 -16.06 21.90
N MET A 139 -3.08 -16.65 21.22
CA MET A 139 -1.75 -16.06 21.10
C MET A 139 -1.75 -14.76 20.29
N LYS A 140 -2.55 -14.67 19.21
CA LYS A 140 -2.72 -13.42 18.47
C LYS A 140 -3.21 -12.30 19.39
N ALA A 141 -4.28 -12.57 20.14
CA ALA A 141 -4.84 -11.63 21.10
C ALA A 141 -3.86 -11.30 22.24
N ALA A 142 -3.07 -12.28 22.71
CA ALA A 142 -2.05 -12.07 23.74
C ALA A 142 -0.96 -11.08 23.29
N VAL A 143 -0.46 -11.24 22.07
CA VAL A 143 0.54 -10.33 21.48
C VAL A 143 -0.06 -8.94 21.27
N GLU A 144 -1.27 -8.84 20.72
CA GLU A 144 -1.95 -7.55 20.54
C GLU A 144 -2.17 -6.82 21.86
N GLU A 145 -2.59 -7.53 22.90
CA GLU A 145 -2.79 -6.96 24.23
C GLU A 145 -1.46 -6.52 24.88
N ALA A 146 -0.38 -7.29 24.68
CA ALA A 146 0.95 -6.92 25.14
C ALA A 146 1.47 -5.65 24.42
N ILE A 147 1.34 -5.57 23.09
CA ILE A 147 1.71 -4.39 22.29
C ILE A 147 0.89 -3.18 22.71
N ARG A 148 -0.43 -3.34 22.88
CA ARG A 148 -1.35 -2.26 23.24
C ARG A 148 -0.99 -1.63 24.59
N ARG A 149 -0.58 -2.45 25.57
CA ARG A 149 -0.24 -1.97 26.92
C ARG A 149 1.20 -1.49 27.05
N HIS A 150 2.11 -2.15 26.35
CA HIS A 150 3.54 -1.94 26.51
C HIS A 150 4.22 -1.74 25.14
N PRO A 151 3.87 -0.67 24.40
CA PRO A 151 4.34 -0.46 23.03
C PRO A 151 5.87 -0.31 22.90
N ASN A 152 6.56 -0.05 24.01
CA ASN A 152 8.00 0.14 24.07
C ASN A 152 8.73 -1.00 24.79
N ARG A 153 8.09 -2.16 25.01
CA ARG A 153 8.71 -3.32 25.67
C ARG A 153 8.61 -4.57 24.80
N LEU A 154 9.73 -5.28 24.62
CA LEU A 154 9.75 -6.51 23.83
C LEU A 154 8.92 -7.59 24.52
N ILE A 155 8.26 -8.43 23.72
CA ILE A 155 7.55 -9.60 24.24
C ILE A 155 8.52 -10.78 24.20
N VAL A 156 8.77 -11.38 25.36
CA VAL A 156 9.69 -12.51 25.52
C VAL A 156 8.94 -13.66 26.19
N ALA A 157 9.20 -14.89 25.78
CA ALA A 157 8.67 -16.07 26.44
C ALA A 157 9.76 -17.12 26.64
N HIS A 158 9.66 -17.86 27.73
CA HIS A 158 10.39 -19.10 27.93
C HIS A 158 9.47 -20.21 27.46
N ALA A 159 9.67 -20.68 26.23
CA ALA A 159 8.82 -21.67 25.60
C ALA A 159 9.45 -23.06 25.69
N GLN A 160 8.65 -24.06 26.06
CA GLN A 160 9.12 -25.45 26.08
C GLN A 160 9.62 -25.84 24.70
N SER A 161 10.75 -26.53 24.62
CA SER A 161 11.41 -26.87 23.34
C SER A 161 10.47 -27.51 22.32
N GLN A 162 9.57 -28.38 22.78
CA GLN A 162 8.57 -29.06 21.93
C GLN A 162 7.52 -28.11 21.31
N THR A 163 7.31 -26.93 21.89
CA THR A 163 6.31 -25.94 21.44
C THR A 163 6.90 -24.90 20.49
N ILE A 164 8.22 -24.89 20.28
CA ILE A 164 8.88 -23.92 19.38
C ILE A 164 8.27 -23.90 17.97
N PRO A 165 7.96 -25.04 17.32
CA PRO A 165 7.31 -25.02 16.00
C PRO A 165 5.93 -24.35 15.98
N PHE A 166 5.21 -24.31 17.11
CA PHE A 166 3.95 -23.60 17.23
C PHE A 166 4.19 -22.08 17.30
N TYR A 167 5.11 -21.64 18.15
CA TYR A 167 5.44 -20.22 18.31
C TYR A 167 6.08 -19.60 17.05
N SER A 168 6.94 -20.35 16.34
CA SER A 168 7.55 -19.86 15.10
C SER A 168 6.52 -19.57 14.00
N LYS A 169 5.45 -20.37 13.91
CA LYS A 169 4.33 -20.11 12.97
C LYS A 169 3.51 -18.86 13.33
N LEU A 170 3.63 -18.39 14.57
CA LEU A 170 2.98 -17.19 15.07
C LEU A 170 3.91 -15.97 15.06
N GLY A 171 5.14 -16.12 14.57
CA GLY A 171 6.10 -15.04 14.39
C GLY A 171 7.10 -14.84 15.51
N PHE A 172 7.15 -15.75 16.49
CA PHE A 172 8.21 -15.72 17.48
C PHE A 172 9.53 -16.28 16.92
N VAL A 173 10.64 -15.64 17.29
CA VAL A 173 12.00 -16.01 16.92
C VAL A 173 12.72 -16.58 18.15
N CYS A 174 13.47 -17.66 17.95
CA CYS A 174 14.27 -18.29 19.00
C CYS A 174 15.60 -17.56 19.16
N VAL A 175 15.94 -17.17 20.39
CA VAL A 175 17.12 -16.34 20.71
C VAL A 175 18.03 -16.96 21.76
N SER A 176 17.80 -18.21 22.14
CA SER A 176 18.69 -18.98 23.01
C SER A 176 18.84 -20.43 22.56
N ASP A 177 19.88 -21.09 23.09
CA ASP A 177 19.96 -22.55 23.14
C ASP A 177 18.97 -23.14 24.15
N GLU A 178 18.87 -24.47 24.19
CA GLU A 178 18.05 -25.16 25.18
C GLU A 178 18.63 -25.03 26.59
N PHE A 179 17.76 -24.75 27.55
CA PHE A 179 18.11 -24.71 28.97
C PHE A 179 17.03 -25.39 29.82
N LEU A 180 17.41 -25.79 31.03
CA LEU A 180 16.47 -26.29 32.03
C LEU A 180 15.95 -25.13 32.86
N ASP A 181 14.63 -25.04 33.00
CA ASP A 181 14.00 -24.11 33.93
C ASP A 181 14.12 -24.59 35.40
N GLU A 182 13.48 -23.88 36.33
CA GLU A 182 13.53 -24.18 37.76
C GLU A 182 12.97 -25.55 38.13
N VAL A 183 12.15 -26.16 37.26
CA VAL A 183 11.50 -27.47 37.46
C VAL A 183 12.06 -28.56 36.53
N ASN A 184 13.23 -28.33 35.94
CA ASN A 184 13.94 -29.26 35.04
C ASN A 184 13.19 -29.60 33.74
N ILE A 185 12.47 -28.64 33.17
CA ILE A 185 11.85 -28.75 31.85
C ILE A 185 12.69 -28.00 30.82
N LEU A 186 12.92 -28.65 29.67
CA LEU A 186 13.66 -28.05 28.56
C LEU A 186 12.87 -26.91 27.90
N HIS A 187 13.49 -25.73 27.90
CA HIS A 187 12.97 -24.50 27.35
C HIS A 187 13.97 -23.83 26.40
N LYS A 188 13.45 -22.94 25.56
CA LYS A 188 14.23 -21.92 24.86
C LYS A 188 13.58 -20.56 25.08
N THR A 189 14.40 -19.52 25.09
CA THR A 189 13.92 -18.14 25.06
C THR A 189 13.56 -17.77 23.63
N ILE A 190 12.32 -17.29 23.47
CA ILE A 190 11.79 -16.78 22.23
C ILE A 190 11.35 -15.33 22.43
N MET A 191 11.40 -14.54 21.36
CA MET A 191 10.87 -13.17 21.35
C MET A 191 9.89 -12.97 20.20
N PHE A 192 8.92 -12.08 20.39
CA PHE A 192 8.15 -11.53 19.27
C PHE A 192 8.89 -10.30 18.72
N PRO A 193 9.36 -10.32 17.47
CA PRO A 193 10.10 -9.21 16.89
C PRO A 193 9.19 -7.98 16.74
N PRO A 194 9.70 -6.76 16.99
CA PRO A 194 8.92 -5.54 16.84
C PRO A 194 8.63 -5.24 15.36
N PHE A 195 7.63 -4.39 15.10
CA PHE A 195 7.41 -3.87 13.75
C PHE A 195 8.55 -2.92 13.34
N ARG A 196 8.77 -2.81 12.03
CA ARG A 196 9.90 -2.05 11.46
C ARG A 196 9.98 -0.61 11.97
N ASN A 197 8.87 0.10 12.17
CA ASN A 197 8.92 1.49 12.66
C ASN A 197 9.39 1.63 14.12
N GLN A 198 9.28 0.57 14.92
CA GLN A 198 9.60 0.54 16.34
C GLN A 198 10.99 -0.03 16.60
N LYS A 199 11.54 -0.78 15.64
CA LYS A 199 12.79 -1.54 15.77
C LYS A 199 13.93 -0.70 16.35
N ASP A 200 14.17 0.50 15.83
CA ASP A 200 15.30 1.32 16.27
C ASP A 200 15.16 1.75 17.73
N GLY A 201 13.94 2.07 18.19
CA GLY A 201 13.67 2.37 19.58
C GLY A 201 13.94 1.18 20.50
N PHE A 202 13.53 -0.01 20.07
CA PHE A 202 13.83 -1.26 20.78
C PHE A 202 15.32 -1.58 20.84
N LEU A 203 16.03 -1.44 19.73
CA LEU A 203 17.46 -1.67 19.67
C LEU A 203 18.21 -0.72 20.61
N GLN A 204 17.87 0.56 20.60
CA GLN A 204 18.46 1.53 21.52
C GLN A 204 18.17 1.18 22.99
N SER A 205 16.93 0.80 23.30
CA SER A 205 16.58 0.34 24.66
C SER A 205 17.42 -0.87 25.08
N MET A 206 17.58 -1.86 24.21
CA MET A 206 18.36 -3.07 24.51
C MET A 206 19.85 -2.78 24.71
N LEU A 207 20.43 -1.86 23.92
CA LEU A 207 21.84 -1.45 24.08
C LEU A 207 22.11 -0.72 25.41
N THR A 208 21.08 -0.21 26.08
CA THR A 208 21.19 0.41 27.41
C THR A 208 21.01 -0.56 28.58
N VAL A 209 20.52 -1.78 28.32
CA VAL A 209 20.41 -2.81 29.35
C VAL A 209 21.82 -3.26 29.73
N ASN A 210 22.18 -3.15 31.02
CA ASN A 210 23.49 -3.58 31.50
C ASN A 210 23.43 -5.08 31.89
N PRO A 211 24.01 -6.00 31.10
CA PRO A 211 23.86 -7.44 31.34
C PRO A 211 24.58 -7.93 32.60
N GLU A 212 25.62 -7.19 33.04
CA GLU A 212 26.56 -7.66 34.07
C GLU A 212 26.06 -7.47 35.51
N GLN A 213 24.90 -6.84 35.73
CA GLN A 213 24.45 -6.46 37.08
C GLN A 213 23.68 -7.54 37.85
N LYS A 214 23.13 -8.57 37.18
CA LYS A 214 22.44 -9.69 37.86
C LYS A 214 23.39 -10.88 38.02
N GLY A 215 23.99 -11.02 39.20
CA GLY A 215 24.97 -12.08 39.50
C GLY A 215 24.44 -13.52 39.47
N ASN A 216 23.11 -13.72 39.48
CA ASN A 216 22.47 -15.03 39.36
C ASN A 216 21.42 -15.00 38.24
N PHE A 217 21.60 -15.81 37.19
CA PHE A 217 20.63 -16.06 36.14
C PHE A 217 20.74 -17.52 35.66
N ILE A 218 19.70 -18.01 34.98
CA ILE A 218 19.74 -19.31 34.30
C ILE A 218 20.32 -19.09 32.89
N PRO A 219 21.41 -19.76 32.49
CA PRO A 219 21.93 -19.68 31.12
C PRO A 219 20.85 -19.99 30.09
N GLY A 220 20.72 -19.18 29.04
CA GLY A 220 19.65 -19.27 28.05
C GLY A 220 18.36 -18.53 28.40
N SER A 221 18.19 -18.04 29.64
CA SER A 221 17.01 -17.25 30.05
C SER A 221 17.05 -15.82 29.53
N CYS A 222 16.02 -15.01 29.80
CA CYS A 222 16.02 -13.61 29.37
C CYS A 222 17.01 -12.73 30.15
N ASP A 223 17.41 -13.15 31.34
CA ASP A 223 18.44 -12.46 32.13
C ASP A 223 19.87 -12.88 31.73
N ASP A 224 20.02 -13.88 30.87
CA ASP A 224 21.33 -14.30 30.37
C ASP A 224 21.91 -13.28 29.37
N PRO A 225 23.12 -12.72 29.64
CA PRO A 225 23.80 -11.79 28.74
C PRO A 225 23.96 -12.31 27.32
N GLN A 226 24.22 -13.60 27.12
CA GLN A 226 24.35 -14.17 25.78
C GLN A 226 23.02 -14.14 25.04
N THR A 227 21.92 -14.44 25.73
CA THR A 227 20.57 -14.38 25.16
C THR A 227 20.18 -12.94 24.80
N GLN A 228 20.53 -11.96 25.63
CA GLN A 228 20.33 -10.54 25.32
C GLN A 228 21.16 -10.09 24.11
N GLN A 229 22.41 -10.55 24.00
CA GLN A 229 23.25 -10.31 22.84
C GLN A 229 22.64 -10.91 21.56
N ASN A 230 22.12 -12.14 21.63
CA ASN A 230 21.42 -12.77 20.50
C ASN A 230 20.17 -11.97 20.07
N ILE A 231 19.44 -11.38 21.03
CA ILE A 231 18.30 -10.47 20.73
C ILE A 231 18.79 -9.23 19.98
N ILE A 232 19.87 -8.59 20.44
CA ILE A 232 20.45 -7.41 19.78
C ILE A 232 20.88 -7.75 18.36
N GLU A 233 21.57 -8.88 18.17
CA GLU A 233 22.00 -9.35 16.86
C GLU A 233 20.81 -9.62 15.93
N GLU A 234 19.75 -10.25 16.44
CA GLU A 234 18.55 -10.51 15.66
C GLU A 234 17.84 -9.22 15.25
N LEU A 235 17.70 -8.27 16.18
CA LEU A 235 17.16 -6.95 15.87
C LEU A 235 18.01 -6.24 14.83
N GLN A 236 19.34 -6.28 14.93
CA GLN A 236 20.23 -5.68 13.94
C GLN A 236 20.10 -6.32 12.55
N ARG A 237 19.98 -7.66 12.51
CA ARG A 237 19.88 -8.47 11.29
C ARG A 237 18.58 -8.25 10.53
N GLU A 238 17.45 -8.18 11.22
CA GLU A 238 16.14 -8.05 10.57
C GLU A 238 15.97 -6.68 9.93
N LYS A 239 16.18 -6.57 8.61
CA LYS A 239 15.92 -5.32 7.88
C LYS A 239 14.43 -4.98 7.84
N TYR A 240 13.55 -5.98 7.76
CA TYR A 240 12.11 -5.83 7.55
C TYR A 240 11.33 -6.43 8.71
N THR A 241 10.07 -6.03 8.87
CA THR A 241 9.14 -6.71 9.78
C THR A 241 9.10 -8.20 9.44
N HIS A 242 9.28 -9.05 10.46
CA HIS A 242 9.22 -10.49 10.31
C HIS A 242 7.90 -10.92 9.65
N LEU A 243 7.96 -11.83 8.66
CA LEU A 243 6.80 -12.14 7.83
C LEU A 243 5.61 -12.61 8.65
N CYS A 244 5.84 -13.52 9.59
CA CYS A 244 4.76 -14.05 10.43
C CYS A 244 4.21 -13.02 11.44
N ALA A 245 4.83 -11.86 11.60
CA ALA A 245 4.32 -10.74 12.42
C ALA A 245 3.40 -9.80 11.63
N LEU A 246 3.52 -9.72 10.30
CA LEU A 246 2.67 -8.85 9.47
C LEU A 246 1.15 -9.09 9.59
N PRO A 247 0.63 -10.32 9.79
CA PRO A 247 -0.80 -10.54 9.98
C PRO A 247 -1.39 -9.85 11.24
N TYR A 248 -0.55 -9.41 12.17
CA TYR A 248 -0.96 -8.68 13.37
C TYR A 248 -1.21 -7.19 13.10
N LEU A 249 -0.81 -6.67 11.93
CA LEU A 249 -1.09 -5.29 11.51
C LEU A 249 -2.51 -5.09 10.95
N LEU A 250 -3.26 -6.18 10.76
CA LEU A 250 -4.57 -6.20 10.11
C LEU A 250 -5.71 -6.23 11.12
N ASP A 251 -6.73 -5.42 10.87
CA ASP A 251 -7.98 -5.48 11.63
C ASP A 251 -8.77 -6.73 11.25
N GLU A 252 -8.87 -7.64 12.21
CA GLU A 252 -9.61 -8.89 12.09
C GLU A 252 -11.11 -8.68 11.80
N SER A 253 -11.71 -7.60 12.29
CA SER A 253 -13.12 -7.28 12.06
C SER A 253 -13.42 -6.91 10.61
N LYS A 254 -12.41 -6.39 9.90
CA LYS A 254 -12.48 -5.95 8.50
C LYS A 254 -12.11 -7.06 7.53
N ILE A 255 -10.96 -7.68 7.75
CA ILE A 255 -10.40 -8.72 6.85
C ILE A 255 -11.03 -10.08 7.12
N GLY A 256 -11.27 -10.40 8.39
CA GLY A 256 -11.82 -11.67 8.81
C GLY A 256 -10.76 -12.74 9.09
N ARG A 257 -11.04 -13.55 10.12
CA ARG A 257 -10.19 -14.65 10.60
C ARG A 257 -9.72 -15.64 9.52
N PRO A 258 -10.56 -16.10 8.58
CA PRO A 258 -10.12 -17.09 7.59
C PRO A 258 -8.96 -16.59 6.71
N LEU A 259 -9.02 -15.31 6.31
CA LEU A 259 -8.00 -14.69 5.47
C LEU A 259 -6.73 -14.42 6.27
N ILE A 260 -6.84 -13.90 7.50
CA ILE A 260 -5.69 -13.75 8.40
C ILE A 260 -5.00 -15.10 8.66
N ALA A 261 -5.78 -16.18 8.86
CA ALA A 261 -5.22 -17.51 9.04
C ALA A 261 -4.50 -18.03 7.78
N ALA A 262 -5.07 -17.81 6.59
CA ALA A 262 -4.41 -18.15 5.33
C ALA A 262 -3.12 -17.32 5.12
N LEU A 263 -3.13 -16.04 5.51
CA LEU A 263 -1.96 -15.17 5.48
C LEU A 263 -0.85 -15.66 6.42
N MET A 264 -1.19 -16.05 7.65
CA MET A 264 -0.23 -16.67 8.59
C MET A 264 0.36 -17.97 8.03
N ASN A 265 -0.45 -18.79 7.36
CA ASN A 265 0.03 -20.01 6.70
C ASN A 265 0.95 -19.68 5.52
N TYR A 266 0.65 -18.64 4.74
CA TYR A 266 1.50 -18.19 3.64
C TYR A 266 2.86 -17.72 4.16
N ALA A 267 2.87 -16.87 5.19
CA ALA A 267 4.08 -16.40 5.85
C ALA A 267 4.92 -17.57 6.36
N SER A 268 4.29 -18.51 7.07
CA SER A 268 4.95 -19.70 7.60
C SER A 268 5.53 -20.59 6.49
N ALA A 269 4.82 -20.74 5.38
CA ALA A 269 5.27 -21.53 4.24
C ALA A 269 6.49 -20.90 3.56
N ILE A 270 6.51 -19.57 3.41
CA ILE A 270 7.69 -18.83 2.94
C ILE A 270 8.84 -19.04 3.92
N SER A 271 8.67 -18.78 5.22
CA SER A 271 9.77 -18.94 6.18
C SER A 271 10.33 -20.37 6.25
N ALA A 272 9.49 -21.38 5.96
CA ALA A 272 9.89 -22.79 5.94
C ALA A 272 10.45 -23.28 4.58
N GLY A 273 10.41 -22.47 3.52
CA GLY A 273 10.77 -22.91 2.17
C GLY A 273 9.79 -23.89 1.52
N ASP A 274 8.54 -23.95 1.99
CA ASP A 274 7.48 -24.75 1.38
C ASP A 274 6.81 -23.99 0.23
N CYS A 275 7.46 -24.00 -0.94
CA CYS A 275 6.99 -23.30 -2.13
C CYS A 275 5.58 -23.71 -2.56
N LYS A 276 5.20 -24.98 -2.38
CA LYS A 276 3.90 -25.51 -2.80
C LYS A 276 2.77 -24.93 -1.95
N SER A 277 2.93 -24.98 -0.63
CA SER A 277 1.95 -24.37 0.28
C SER A 277 1.93 -22.85 0.13
N ALA A 278 3.09 -22.22 -0.08
CA ALA A 278 3.19 -20.79 -0.31
C ALA A 278 2.37 -20.36 -1.55
N ARG A 279 2.57 -21.02 -2.69
CA ARG A 279 1.84 -20.71 -3.94
C ARG A 279 0.33 -20.92 -3.82
N LYS A 280 -0.11 -22.00 -3.15
CA LYS A 280 -1.53 -22.25 -2.91
C LYS A 280 -2.20 -21.15 -2.08
N ASN A 281 -1.53 -20.67 -1.02
CA ASN A 281 -2.09 -19.57 -0.23
C ASN A 281 -2.00 -18.24 -1.00
N GLU A 282 -0.95 -18.01 -1.78
CA GLU A 282 -0.82 -16.84 -2.65
C GLU A 282 -2.01 -16.70 -3.59
N GLU A 283 -2.30 -17.72 -4.40
CA GLU A 283 -3.40 -17.71 -5.38
C GLU A 283 -4.72 -17.31 -4.71
N TYR A 284 -5.10 -18.02 -3.64
CA TYR A 284 -6.32 -17.73 -2.89
C TYR A 284 -6.38 -16.31 -2.31
N LEU A 285 -5.29 -15.84 -1.71
CA LEU A 285 -5.25 -14.52 -1.06
C LEU A 285 -5.25 -13.39 -2.09
N PHE A 286 -4.57 -13.57 -3.23
CA PHE A 286 -4.55 -12.59 -4.32
C PHE A 286 -5.89 -12.49 -5.02
N ASP A 287 -6.58 -13.60 -5.28
CA ASP A 287 -7.91 -13.58 -5.89
C ASP A 287 -8.88 -12.75 -5.04
N VAL A 288 -8.93 -13.04 -3.73
CA VAL A 288 -9.79 -12.30 -2.79
C VAL A 288 -9.36 -10.83 -2.64
N GLY A 289 -8.06 -10.58 -2.54
CA GLY A 289 -7.51 -9.22 -2.43
C GLY A 289 -7.83 -8.38 -3.65
N TRP A 290 -7.59 -8.93 -4.85
CA TRP A 290 -7.88 -8.27 -6.12
C TRP A 290 -9.36 -7.95 -6.28
N GLU A 291 -10.23 -8.93 -6.05
CA GLU A 291 -11.68 -8.70 -6.10
C GLU A 291 -12.07 -7.55 -5.18
N ARG A 292 -11.55 -7.51 -3.95
CA ARG A 292 -11.87 -6.49 -2.94
C ARG A 292 -11.43 -5.09 -3.33
N LEU A 293 -10.28 -4.94 -3.99
CA LEU A 293 -9.83 -3.65 -4.49
C LEU A 293 -10.66 -3.14 -5.69
N ASN A 294 -11.37 -4.03 -6.38
CA ASN A 294 -12.08 -3.72 -7.64
C ASN A 294 -13.62 -3.81 -7.53
N VAL A 295 -14.22 -3.85 -6.33
CA VAL A 295 -15.70 -3.89 -6.15
C VAL A 295 -16.38 -2.53 -6.40
N GLY A 296 -15.62 -1.43 -6.46
CA GLY A 296 -16.16 -0.08 -6.60
C GLY A 296 -15.07 0.93 -6.95
N HIS A 297 -15.34 2.21 -6.72
CA HIS A 297 -14.35 3.25 -6.98
C HIS A 297 -13.15 3.09 -6.04
N TYR A 298 -11.92 3.14 -6.55
CA TYR A 298 -10.71 2.83 -5.77
C TYR A 298 -10.61 3.71 -4.51
N SER A 299 -11.01 4.98 -4.57
CA SER A 299 -10.99 5.89 -3.41
C SER A 299 -11.87 5.42 -2.24
N GLU A 300 -12.90 4.61 -2.49
CA GLU A 300 -13.83 4.08 -1.49
C GLU A 300 -13.33 2.76 -0.86
N VAL A 301 -12.26 2.18 -1.41
CA VAL A 301 -11.67 0.94 -0.90
C VAL A 301 -11.10 1.20 0.50
N ASP A 302 -11.61 0.44 1.48
CA ASP A 302 -11.18 0.49 2.87
C ASP A 302 -9.67 0.25 3.00
N GLU A 303 -9.02 1.09 3.79
CA GLU A 303 -7.57 1.10 3.96
C GLU A 303 -7.00 -0.25 4.42
N GLU A 304 -7.77 -1.03 5.17
CA GLU A 304 -7.34 -2.36 5.62
C GLU A 304 -7.19 -3.33 4.46
N TRP A 305 -8.04 -3.24 3.42
CA TRP A 305 -7.88 -4.06 2.22
C TRP A 305 -6.67 -3.66 1.40
N ARG A 306 -6.35 -2.36 1.33
CA ARG A 306 -5.11 -1.88 0.71
C ARG A 306 -3.87 -2.35 1.48
N LYS A 307 -3.93 -2.31 2.82
CA LYS A 307 -2.89 -2.86 3.72
C LYS A 307 -2.69 -4.36 3.48
N PHE A 308 -3.78 -5.12 3.43
CA PHE A 308 -3.78 -6.55 3.13
C PHE A 308 -3.12 -6.83 1.78
N TYR A 309 -3.47 -6.07 0.73
CA TYR A 309 -2.90 -6.24 -0.61
C TYR A 309 -1.39 -5.96 -0.67
N ALA A 310 -0.91 -4.96 0.08
CA ALA A 310 0.52 -4.70 0.22
C ALA A 310 1.27 -5.84 0.92
N ILE A 311 0.71 -6.43 1.98
CA ILE A 311 1.32 -7.56 2.68
C ILE A 311 1.43 -8.80 1.79
N ILE A 312 0.37 -9.17 1.07
CA ILE A 312 0.42 -10.33 0.17
C ILE A 312 1.38 -10.10 -1.01
N SER A 313 1.51 -8.86 -1.47
CA SER A 313 2.49 -8.45 -2.49
C SER A 313 3.93 -8.57 -2.00
N LEU A 314 4.21 -8.17 -0.75
CA LEU A 314 5.52 -8.40 -0.12
C LEU A 314 5.86 -9.90 -0.04
N TYR A 315 4.89 -10.72 0.36
CA TYR A 315 5.07 -12.18 0.45
C TYR A 315 5.37 -12.79 -0.92
N LYS A 316 4.61 -12.39 -1.94
CA LYS A 316 4.84 -12.82 -3.33
C LYS A 316 6.22 -12.42 -3.81
N ALA A 317 6.60 -11.16 -3.62
CA ALA A 317 7.93 -10.66 -3.99
C ALA A 317 9.05 -11.48 -3.31
N LYS A 318 8.95 -11.73 -2.00
CA LYS A 318 9.93 -12.55 -1.27
C LYS A 318 9.95 -14.01 -1.72
N ARG A 319 8.79 -14.60 -2.00
CA ARG A 319 8.72 -15.98 -2.52
C ARG A 319 9.42 -16.08 -3.88
N ILE A 320 9.11 -15.18 -4.80
CA ILE A 320 9.71 -15.16 -6.14
C ILE A 320 11.22 -14.92 -6.04
N ALA A 321 11.66 -13.92 -5.28
CA ALA A 321 13.08 -13.61 -5.12
C ALA A 321 13.87 -14.78 -4.50
N ASN A 322 13.33 -15.41 -3.44
CA ASN A 322 14.05 -16.45 -2.70
C ASN A 322 14.04 -17.80 -3.41
N TYR A 323 12.96 -18.17 -4.10
CA TYR A 323 12.77 -19.52 -4.62
C TYR A 323 12.81 -19.63 -6.14
N GLU A 324 12.37 -18.59 -6.85
CA GLU A 324 12.40 -18.55 -8.31
C GLU A 324 13.61 -17.76 -8.84
N GLN A 325 14.27 -17.00 -7.96
CA GLN A 325 15.44 -16.17 -8.28
C GLN A 325 15.18 -15.14 -9.41
N ASN A 326 13.91 -14.78 -9.60
CA ASN A 326 13.50 -13.79 -10.60
C ASN A 326 13.31 -12.42 -9.95
N LEU A 327 14.41 -11.66 -9.83
CA LEU A 327 14.37 -10.35 -9.16
C LEU A 327 13.44 -9.34 -9.85
N LYS A 328 13.34 -9.37 -11.19
CA LYS A 328 12.49 -8.43 -11.94
C LYS A 328 11.01 -8.68 -11.69
N GLU A 329 10.61 -9.95 -11.67
CA GLU A 329 9.22 -10.30 -11.35
C GLU A 329 8.90 -10.05 -9.86
N ALA A 330 9.85 -10.31 -8.96
CA ALA A 330 9.73 -9.95 -7.55
C ALA A 330 9.56 -8.43 -7.36
N LEU A 331 10.36 -7.61 -8.07
CA LEU A 331 10.24 -6.15 -8.04
C LEU A 331 8.88 -5.71 -8.60
N SER A 332 8.42 -6.30 -9.70
CA SER A 332 7.10 -6.00 -10.25
C SER A 332 5.97 -6.34 -9.28
N ALA A 333 6.05 -7.47 -8.59
CA ALA A 333 5.08 -7.82 -7.54
C ALA A 333 5.10 -6.79 -6.39
N ALA A 334 6.29 -6.36 -5.96
CA ALA A 334 6.41 -5.35 -4.91
C ALA A 334 5.84 -3.99 -5.33
N ASP A 335 6.19 -3.51 -6.53
CA ASP A 335 5.69 -2.25 -7.08
C ASP A 335 4.17 -2.28 -7.27
N LYS A 336 3.58 -3.39 -7.74
CA LYS A 336 2.12 -3.54 -7.80
C LYS A 336 1.47 -3.43 -6.42
N GLY A 337 2.11 -3.97 -5.39
CA GLY A 337 1.68 -3.80 -4.00
C GLY A 337 1.74 -2.36 -3.50
N LEU A 338 2.71 -1.56 -3.98
CA LEU A 338 2.80 -0.13 -3.68
C LEU A 338 1.75 0.69 -4.43
N LEU A 339 1.46 0.32 -5.68
CA LEU A 339 0.50 1.01 -6.54
C LEU A 339 -0.95 0.77 -6.10
N MET A 340 -1.28 -0.47 -5.75
CA MET A 340 -2.65 -0.89 -5.42
C MET A 340 -2.91 -1.02 -3.92
N GLY A 341 -1.86 -0.95 -3.09
CA GLY A 341 -1.92 -1.17 -1.66
C GLY A 341 -1.52 0.05 -0.85
N ARG A 342 -0.71 -0.17 0.20
CA ARG A 342 -0.18 0.86 1.11
C ARG A 342 1.35 0.80 1.17
N SER A 343 1.95 1.94 1.47
CA SER A 343 3.40 2.14 1.67
C SER A 343 3.78 2.25 3.15
N ASP A 344 2.99 1.62 4.04
CA ASP A 344 3.21 1.69 5.49
C ASP A 344 4.62 1.20 5.86
N LYS A 345 5.34 1.99 6.66
CA LYS A 345 6.70 1.64 7.13
C LYS A 345 6.76 0.30 7.87
N ASP A 346 5.66 -0.07 8.54
CA ASP A 346 5.55 -1.35 9.25
C ASP A 346 5.50 -2.57 8.33
N ILE A 347 5.12 -2.38 7.07
CA ILE A 347 5.16 -3.45 6.08
C ILE A 347 6.59 -3.55 5.51
N GLY A 348 7.25 -2.42 5.27
CA GLY A 348 8.59 -2.36 4.70
C GLY A 348 8.66 -2.72 3.22
N LEU A 349 7.54 -2.60 2.50
CA LEU A 349 7.44 -2.96 1.08
C LEU A 349 8.24 -2.01 0.17
N VAL A 350 8.24 -0.72 0.49
CA VAL A 350 9.00 0.31 -0.26
C VAL A 350 10.48 -0.04 -0.23
N GLU A 351 11.02 -0.30 0.96
CA GLU A 351 12.45 -0.54 1.11
C GLU A 351 12.87 -1.90 0.54
N TYR A 352 11.97 -2.89 0.55
CA TYR A 352 12.22 -4.16 -0.12
C TYR A 352 12.21 -4.01 -1.65
N ALA A 353 11.32 -3.20 -2.22
CA ALA A 353 11.33 -2.87 -3.64
C ALA A 353 12.63 -2.15 -4.04
N ASP A 354 13.10 -1.21 -3.21
CA ASP A 354 14.37 -0.52 -3.45
C ASP A 354 15.58 -1.46 -3.35
N GLU A 355 15.62 -2.40 -2.39
CA GLU A 355 16.67 -3.43 -2.31
C GLU A 355 16.69 -4.33 -3.56
N LEU A 356 15.51 -4.75 -4.04
CA LEU A 356 15.40 -5.53 -5.28
C LEU A 356 15.87 -4.72 -6.49
N ALA A 357 15.50 -3.45 -6.59
CA ALA A 357 15.92 -2.58 -7.68
C ALA A 357 17.43 -2.36 -7.68
N GLU A 358 18.05 -2.17 -6.51
CA GLU A 358 19.51 -2.07 -6.37
C GLU A 358 20.21 -3.38 -6.75
N ALA A 359 19.69 -4.53 -6.32
CA ALA A 359 20.25 -5.83 -6.70
C ALA A 359 20.19 -6.04 -8.22
N ILE A 360 19.08 -5.66 -8.88
CA ILE A 360 18.98 -5.70 -10.34
C ILE A 360 20.01 -4.75 -10.97
N ARG A 361 20.10 -3.50 -10.50
CA ARG A 361 21.09 -2.51 -10.98
C ARG A 361 22.53 -3.02 -10.92
N ALA A 362 22.90 -3.65 -9.81
CA ALA A 362 24.24 -4.18 -9.57
C ALA A 362 24.62 -5.29 -10.57
N THR A 363 23.65 -6.03 -11.10
CA THR A 363 23.88 -7.14 -12.05
C THR A 363 23.86 -6.74 -13.52
N ARG A 364 23.56 -5.47 -13.84
CA ARG A 364 23.44 -5.00 -15.24
C ARG A 364 24.77 -5.02 -15.97
N THR A 365 24.75 -5.57 -17.18
CA THR A 365 25.87 -5.52 -18.13
C THR A 365 26.03 -4.13 -18.76
N ASP A 366 27.20 -3.82 -19.30
CA ASP A 366 27.44 -2.57 -20.02
C ASP A 366 26.53 -2.42 -21.24
N SER A 367 26.23 -3.52 -21.93
CA SER A 367 25.28 -3.53 -23.05
C SER A 367 23.88 -3.09 -22.60
N GLU A 368 23.40 -3.62 -21.47
CA GLU A 368 22.10 -3.23 -20.91
C GLU A 368 22.06 -1.79 -20.41
N ARG A 369 23.19 -1.26 -19.91
CA ARG A 369 23.32 0.16 -19.54
C ARG A 369 23.23 1.04 -20.79
N ASN A 370 23.96 0.70 -21.84
CA ASN A 370 24.02 1.47 -23.09
C ASN A 370 22.74 1.40 -23.92
N ALA A 371 21.94 0.33 -23.81
CA ALA A 371 20.72 0.16 -24.59
C ALA A 371 19.74 1.34 -24.48
N PHE A 372 19.71 2.01 -23.34
CA PHE A 372 18.80 3.12 -23.04
C PHE A 372 19.43 4.50 -23.15
N LYS A 373 20.74 4.58 -23.37
CA LYS A 373 21.45 5.85 -23.49
C LYS A 373 20.84 6.68 -24.61
N LEU A 374 20.59 7.95 -24.31
CA LEU A 374 19.96 8.90 -25.21
C LEU A 374 21.05 9.81 -25.79
N ASP A 375 21.66 9.37 -26.89
CA ASP A 375 22.79 10.09 -27.50
C ASP A 375 22.35 11.35 -28.30
N VAL A 376 21.06 11.46 -28.60
CA VAL A 376 20.48 12.58 -29.33
C VAL A 376 19.24 13.07 -28.59
N ILE A 377 19.25 14.34 -28.21
CA ILE A 377 18.08 15.09 -27.72
C ILE A 377 17.84 16.19 -28.74
N CYS A 378 16.74 16.10 -29.49
CA CYS A 378 16.38 17.13 -30.45
C CYS A 378 15.97 18.40 -29.70
N PRO A 379 16.31 19.61 -30.20
CA PRO A 379 15.86 20.85 -29.59
C PRO A 379 14.33 20.90 -29.52
N ALA A 380 13.82 21.69 -28.58
CA ALA A 380 12.39 21.92 -28.42
C ALA A 380 11.79 22.43 -29.74
N SER A 381 10.63 21.89 -30.11
CA SER A 381 9.86 22.41 -31.24
C SER A 381 9.46 23.86 -30.98
N ALA A 382 9.30 24.64 -32.04
CA ALA A 382 8.84 26.03 -31.91
C ALA A 382 7.47 26.06 -31.23
N ALA A 383 7.29 27.02 -30.32
CA ALA A 383 6.01 27.23 -29.67
C ALA A 383 4.96 27.68 -30.72
N PRO A 384 3.68 27.30 -30.55
CA PRO A 384 2.59 27.86 -31.33
C PRO A 384 2.61 29.39 -31.32
N SER A 385 2.13 30.00 -32.40
CA SER A 385 2.02 31.45 -32.49
C SER A 385 1.11 31.99 -31.37
N THR A 386 1.52 33.11 -30.77
CA THR A 386 0.76 33.76 -29.70
C THR A 386 -0.58 34.25 -30.23
N LEU A 387 -1.67 33.89 -29.56
CA LEU A 387 -3.00 34.41 -29.87
C LEU A 387 -3.10 35.89 -29.47
N SER A 388 -3.89 36.66 -30.20
CA SER A 388 -4.05 38.11 -29.97
C SER A 388 -4.62 38.47 -28.59
N ASN A 389 -5.29 37.53 -27.93
CA ASN A 389 -5.86 37.67 -26.59
C ASN A 389 -4.98 37.08 -25.47
N CYS A 390 -3.78 36.57 -25.78
CA CYS A 390 -2.87 36.06 -24.76
C CYS A 390 -2.33 37.21 -23.88
N LYS A 391 -2.30 36.98 -22.57
CA LYS A 391 -1.61 37.85 -21.61
C LYS A 391 -0.24 37.26 -21.27
N LEU A 392 0.76 38.12 -21.12
CA LEU A 392 2.05 37.70 -20.57
C LEU A 392 1.90 37.36 -19.10
N ILE A 393 2.52 36.27 -18.68
CA ILE A 393 2.51 35.83 -17.28
C ILE A 393 3.67 36.52 -16.54
N ARG A 394 3.42 36.98 -15.32
CA ARG A 394 4.45 37.60 -14.48
C ARG A 394 5.56 36.59 -14.22
N ILE A 395 6.81 37.04 -14.36
CA ILE A 395 7.99 36.28 -13.96
C ILE A 395 8.45 36.82 -12.59
N GLY A 396 8.75 35.93 -11.66
CA GLY A 396 9.23 36.26 -10.32
C GLY A 396 10.15 35.21 -9.73
N THR A 397 10.34 35.32 -8.42
CA THR A 397 11.20 34.50 -7.57
C THR A 397 10.38 33.68 -6.57
N VAL A 398 11.04 32.77 -5.84
CA VAL A 398 10.40 32.04 -4.73
C VAL A 398 9.81 33.01 -3.71
N SER A 399 10.51 34.12 -3.43
CA SER A 399 10.01 35.15 -2.50
C SER A 399 8.76 35.86 -3.02
N ASP A 400 8.65 36.10 -4.34
CA ASP A 400 7.43 36.66 -4.93
C ASP A 400 6.24 35.70 -4.79
N LEU A 401 6.47 34.39 -4.96
CA LEU A 401 5.45 33.36 -4.77
C LEU A 401 5.02 33.29 -3.30
N GLU A 402 5.98 33.32 -2.38
CA GLU A 402 5.73 33.32 -0.94
C GLU A 402 4.91 34.54 -0.49
N GLU A 403 5.23 35.72 -1.02
CA GLU A 403 4.47 36.95 -0.79
C GLU A 403 3.04 36.83 -1.34
N GLN A 404 2.88 36.29 -2.55
CA GLN A 404 1.56 36.06 -3.15
C GLN A 404 0.69 35.11 -2.32
N ILE A 405 1.28 34.04 -1.76
CA ILE A 405 0.59 33.11 -0.85
C ILE A 405 0.18 33.80 0.46
N LEU A 406 1.09 34.58 1.06
CA LEU A 406 0.87 35.23 2.36
C LEU A 406 -0.13 36.38 2.30
N THR A 407 -0.14 37.13 1.20
CA THR A 407 -1.00 38.31 1.06
C THR A 407 -2.45 37.96 0.78
N ASN A 408 -2.76 36.67 0.51
CA ASN A 408 -4.10 36.15 0.22
C ASN A 408 -4.86 37.06 -0.75
N THR A 409 -4.15 37.62 -1.74
CA THR A 409 -4.75 38.52 -2.71
C THR A 409 -5.79 37.72 -3.49
N THR A 410 -7.05 38.13 -3.40
CA THR A 410 -8.20 37.60 -4.15
C THR A 410 -8.07 37.69 -5.68
N VAL A 411 -6.89 38.05 -6.19
CA VAL A 411 -6.56 38.11 -7.60
C VAL A 411 -5.59 36.97 -7.89
N GLU A 412 -6.14 35.87 -8.39
CA GLU A 412 -5.48 34.59 -8.63
C GLU A 412 -4.73 34.64 -9.98
N GLU A 413 -3.63 35.40 -10.00
CA GLU A 413 -2.81 35.50 -11.20
C GLU A 413 -1.72 34.42 -11.21
N PRO A 414 -1.54 33.70 -12.34
CA PRO A 414 -0.42 32.79 -12.50
C PRO A 414 0.92 33.54 -12.47
N ILE A 415 1.95 32.90 -11.92
CA ILE A 415 3.33 33.41 -11.85
C ILE A 415 4.30 32.35 -12.38
N ILE A 416 5.39 32.77 -12.99
CA ILE A 416 6.52 31.91 -13.39
C ILE A 416 7.68 32.15 -12.43
N VAL A 417 8.10 31.11 -11.69
CA VAL A 417 9.19 31.19 -10.72
C VAL A 417 10.46 30.58 -11.30
N ARG A 418 11.51 31.39 -11.50
CA ARG A 418 12.74 30.94 -12.21
C ARG A 418 13.82 30.36 -11.31
N ASP A 419 13.86 30.75 -10.04
CA ASP A 419 14.87 30.34 -9.06
C ASP A 419 14.44 29.13 -8.22
N PHE A 420 13.27 28.53 -8.49
CA PHE A 420 12.70 27.46 -7.67
C PHE A 420 13.61 26.21 -7.57
N LEU A 421 14.19 25.78 -8.69
CA LEU A 421 15.05 24.59 -8.73
C LEU A 421 16.32 24.74 -7.87
N SER A 422 16.76 25.98 -7.61
CA SER A 422 17.92 26.24 -6.73
C SER A 422 17.66 25.86 -5.26
N GLN A 423 16.39 25.77 -4.86
CA GLN A 423 15.98 25.34 -3.52
C GLN A 423 15.93 23.81 -3.37
N MET A 424 15.96 23.06 -4.48
CA MET A 424 15.90 21.60 -4.45
C MET A 424 17.30 20.98 -4.28
N HIS A 425 17.35 19.77 -3.74
CA HIS A 425 18.59 19.00 -3.65
C HIS A 425 19.06 18.45 -5.01
N LEU A 426 18.33 18.73 -6.09
CA LEU A 426 18.70 18.46 -7.48
C LEU A 426 20.06 19.04 -7.89
N LEU A 427 20.57 20.07 -7.22
CA LEU A 427 21.93 20.56 -7.47
C LEU A 427 23.03 19.57 -7.03
N ARG A 428 22.74 18.69 -6.05
CA ARG A 428 23.69 17.66 -5.57
C ARG A 428 23.57 16.35 -6.36
N ARG A 429 22.37 16.04 -6.84
CA ARG A 429 22.08 14.85 -7.65
C ARG A 429 21.12 15.25 -8.78
N PRO A 430 21.64 15.78 -9.89
CA PRO A 430 20.79 16.27 -10.98
C PRO A 430 20.04 15.11 -11.62
N TRP A 431 18.75 15.32 -11.86
CA TRP A 431 17.94 14.39 -12.62
C TRP A 431 18.29 14.51 -14.10
N THR A 432 19.33 13.78 -14.52
CA THR A 432 19.63 13.57 -15.93
C THR A 432 18.79 12.41 -16.46
N PHE A 433 18.64 12.33 -17.79
CA PHE A 433 17.93 11.21 -18.41
C PHE A 433 18.58 9.86 -18.07
N ASP A 434 19.92 9.80 -18.08
CA ASP A 434 20.69 8.62 -17.71
C ASP A 434 20.45 8.22 -16.24
N TYR A 435 20.42 9.18 -15.32
CA TYR A 435 20.12 8.93 -13.91
C TYR A 435 18.70 8.38 -13.73
N LEU A 436 17.70 9.01 -14.36
CA LEU A 436 16.31 8.56 -14.28
C LEU A 436 16.13 7.17 -14.89
N ILE A 437 16.78 6.86 -16.02
CA ILE A 437 16.80 5.50 -16.58
C ILE A 437 17.38 4.52 -15.56
N ASP A 438 18.54 4.83 -14.98
CA ASP A 438 19.23 3.90 -14.09
C ASP A 438 18.34 3.52 -12.90
N VAL A 439 17.66 4.52 -12.33
CA VAL A 439 16.75 4.39 -11.19
C VAL A 439 15.40 3.76 -11.54
N LEU A 440 14.75 4.21 -12.61
CA LEU A 440 13.33 3.93 -12.87
C LEU A 440 13.10 2.74 -13.80
N ARG A 441 14.03 2.38 -14.68
CA ARG A 441 13.73 1.48 -15.82
C ARG A 441 13.10 0.13 -15.48
N ASP A 442 13.43 -0.44 -14.32
CA ASP A 442 12.89 -1.74 -13.90
C ASP A 442 11.68 -1.60 -12.96
N ARG A 443 11.33 -0.37 -12.54
CA ARG A 443 10.17 -0.09 -11.70
C ARG A 443 8.90 -0.24 -12.52
N THR A 444 7.90 -0.90 -11.94
CA THR A 444 6.56 -0.98 -12.54
C THR A 444 5.80 0.30 -12.22
N VAL A 445 5.25 0.94 -13.25
CA VAL A 445 4.55 2.23 -13.18
C VAL A 445 3.27 2.16 -14.02
N PRO A 446 2.24 2.97 -13.70
CA PRO A 446 1.08 3.12 -14.56
C PRO A 446 1.48 3.96 -15.79
N LEU A 447 1.29 3.38 -16.98
CA LEU A 447 1.48 4.08 -18.25
C LEU A 447 0.14 4.21 -18.96
N GLU A 448 -0.22 5.44 -19.28
CA GLU A 448 -1.28 5.76 -20.22
C GLU A 448 -0.79 5.51 -21.65
N ILE A 449 -1.63 4.89 -22.47
CA ILE A 449 -1.36 4.57 -23.87
C ILE A 449 -2.52 5.07 -24.71
N GLY A 450 -2.27 6.07 -25.56
CA GLY A 450 -3.29 6.72 -26.39
C GLY A 450 -3.08 8.23 -26.45
N SER A 451 -3.71 8.92 -27.41
CA SER A 451 -3.49 10.36 -27.62
C SER A 451 -4.03 11.24 -26.51
N SER A 452 -5.12 10.83 -25.85
CA SER A 452 -5.75 11.54 -24.74
C SER A 452 -6.62 10.59 -23.93
N TYR A 453 -6.74 10.81 -22.61
CA TYR A 453 -7.68 10.07 -21.75
C TYR A 453 -9.16 10.26 -22.14
N SER A 454 -9.46 11.24 -22.98
CA SER A 454 -10.78 11.47 -23.56
C SER A 454 -11.09 10.61 -24.79
N ASP A 455 -10.10 9.88 -25.33
CA ASP A 455 -10.24 9.12 -26.57
C ASP A 455 -10.65 7.67 -26.29
N SER A 456 -11.46 7.08 -27.18
CA SER A 456 -11.98 5.71 -27.02
C SER A 456 -10.92 4.61 -27.07
N ASP A 457 -9.72 4.95 -27.55
CA ASP A 457 -8.61 4.03 -27.74
C ASP A 457 -7.51 4.17 -26.67
N TRP A 458 -7.78 4.99 -25.64
CA TRP A 458 -6.94 5.16 -24.45
C TRP A 458 -7.05 3.98 -23.51
N THR A 459 -5.91 3.56 -22.96
CA THR A 459 -5.85 2.55 -21.90
C THR A 459 -4.75 2.89 -20.91
N GLN A 460 -4.82 2.31 -19.71
CA GLN A 460 -3.78 2.42 -18.70
C GLN A 460 -3.30 1.02 -18.32
N LEU A 461 -1.99 0.78 -18.44
CA LEU A 461 -1.37 -0.50 -18.13
C LEU A 461 -0.24 -0.33 -17.12
N LEU A 462 -0.12 -1.30 -16.21
CA LEU A 462 1.04 -1.40 -15.33
C LEU A 462 2.19 -2.07 -16.10
N GLN A 463 3.25 -1.31 -16.37
CA GLN A 463 4.39 -1.76 -17.17
C GLN A 463 5.72 -1.33 -16.52
N PRO A 464 6.81 -2.05 -16.78
CA PRO A 464 8.14 -1.56 -16.45
C PRO A 464 8.41 -0.21 -17.14
N CYS A 465 8.99 0.76 -16.43
CA CYS A 465 9.29 2.08 -16.99
C CYS A 465 10.28 2.04 -18.18
N SER A 466 11.01 0.93 -18.34
CA SER A 466 11.83 0.67 -19.53
C SER A 466 11.02 0.69 -20.84
N VAL A 467 9.72 0.39 -20.82
CA VAL A 467 8.85 0.53 -22.00
C VAL A 467 8.76 2.00 -22.40
N LEU A 468 8.48 2.88 -21.43
CA LEU A 468 8.43 4.33 -21.64
C LEU A 468 9.77 4.89 -22.14
N PHE A 469 10.90 4.49 -21.55
CA PHE A 469 12.21 4.99 -21.98
C PHE A 469 12.61 4.51 -23.39
N LYS A 470 12.21 3.29 -23.79
CA LYS A 470 12.38 2.84 -25.18
C LYS A 470 11.59 3.71 -26.14
N GLU A 471 10.38 4.10 -25.76
CA GLU A 471 9.53 4.96 -26.59
C GLU A 471 10.10 6.37 -26.72
N ILE A 472 10.57 6.97 -25.61
CA ILE A 472 11.25 8.26 -25.64
C ILE A 472 12.47 8.20 -26.56
N LYS A 473 13.30 7.16 -26.44
CA LYS A 473 14.46 6.98 -27.31
C LYS A 473 14.07 6.83 -28.78
N ARG A 474 13.05 6.01 -29.07
CA ARG A 474 12.53 5.82 -30.42
C ARG A 474 12.07 7.14 -31.03
N THR A 475 11.30 7.91 -30.27
CA THR A 475 10.75 9.22 -30.68
C THR A 475 11.87 10.20 -31.03
N GLU A 476 12.86 10.39 -30.14
CA GLU A 476 13.96 11.33 -30.39
C GLU A 476 14.84 10.90 -31.58
N VAL A 477 15.06 9.59 -31.77
CA VAL A 477 15.79 9.07 -32.94
C VAL A 477 15.01 9.29 -34.24
N ALA A 478 13.69 9.10 -34.25
CA ALA A 478 12.89 9.32 -35.44
C ALA A 478 12.86 10.80 -35.83
N ILE A 479 12.71 11.71 -34.87
CA ILE A 479 12.73 13.17 -35.09
C ILE A 479 14.09 13.62 -35.61
N SER A 480 15.20 13.15 -35.00
CA SER A 480 16.54 13.51 -35.47
C SER A 480 16.83 13.06 -36.91
N ASN A 481 16.17 11.98 -37.35
CA ASN A 481 16.25 11.46 -38.71
C ASN A 481 15.17 12.02 -39.66
N GLN A 482 14.41 13.06 -39.26
CA GLN A 482 13.34 13.68 -40.06
C GLN A 482 12.18 12.72 -40.43
N HIS A 483 11.95 11.66 -39.64
CA HIS A 483 10.84 10.72 -39.80
C HIS A 483 9.67 11.04 -38.85
N GLU A 484 9.36 12.32 -38.66
CA GLU A 484 8.34 12.79 -37.69
C GLU A 484 6.95 12.19 -37.96
N LYS A 485 6.60 11.98 -39.24
CA LYS A 485 5.32 11.37 -39.66
C LYS A 485 5.13 9.92 -39.21
N GLU A 486 6.21 9.18 -38.93
CA GLU A 486 6.13 7.81 -38.43
C GLU A 486 5.83 7.75 -36.94
N VAL A 487 6.22 8.78 -36.19
CA VAL A 487 5.95 8.93 -34.75
C VAL A 487 4.50 9.37 -34.51
N GLU A 488 3.98 10.24 -35.38
CA GLU A 488 2.64 10.82 -35.27
C GLU A 488 1.50 9.78 -35.37
N ASN A 489 1.76 8.65 -36.04
CA ASN A 489 0.81 7.55 -36.18
C ASN A 489 0.86 6.53 -35.02
N GLN A 490 1.72 6.72 -34.02
CA GLN A 490 1.85 5.81 -32.88
C GLN A 490 1.18 6.37 -31.63
N LYS A 491 0.60 5.46 -30.83
CA LYS A 491 0.00 5.81 -29.55
C LYS A 491 1.10 6.22 -28.57
N PRO A 492 1.08 7.45 -28.01
CA PRO A 492 2.11 7.87 -27.09
C PRO A 492 1.96 7.13 -25.76
N TYR A 493 3.11 6.81 -25.15
CA TYR A 493 3.18 6.32 -23.78
C TYR A 493 3.39 7.49 -22.84
N TYR A 494 2.57 7.61 -21.80
CA TYR A 494 2.66 8.72 -20.86
C TYR A 494 2.53 8.24 -19.42
N LEU A 495 3.56 8.48 -18.59
CA LEU A 495 3.42 8.40 -17.15
C LEU A 495 2.88 9.75 -16.69
N ALA A 496 1.59 9.80 -16.38
CA ALA A 496 0.89 11.00 -15.97
C ALA A 496 0.30 10.84 -14.57
N GLN A 497 0.30 11.92 -13.80
CA GLN A 497 -0.35 12.02 -12.48
C GLN A 497 0.02 10.88 -11.50
N HIS A 498 1.24 10.35 -11.60
CA HIS A 498 1.68 9.25 -10.74
C HIS A 498 2.43 9.77 -9.52
N ARG A 499 2.11 9.26 -8.32
CA ARG A 499 2.80 9.55 -7.05
C ARG A 499 4.17 8.85 -6.96
N LEU A 500 5.01 9.06 -7.97
CA LEU A 500 6.27 8.35 -8.16
C LEU A 500 7.21 8.46 -6.95
N LEU A 501 7.18 9.59 -6.24
CA LEU A 501 8.04 9.86 -5.09
C LEU A 501 7.63 9.06 -3.84
N GLU A 502 6.37 8.64 -3.73
CA GLU A 502 5.94 7.72 -2.66
C GLU A 502 6.46 6.30 -2.92
N GLN A 503 6.56 5.92 -4.19
CA GLN A 503 7.12 4.63 -4.63
C GLN A 503 8.66 4.58 -4.54
N LEU A 504 9.33 5.74 -4.67
CA LEU A 504 10.78 5.88 -4.71
C LEU A 504 11.26 6.98 -3.74
N PRO A 505 11.52 6.62 -2.47
CA PRO A 505 12.04 7.55 -1.46
C PRO A 505 13.31 8.28 -1.91
N GLN A 506 14.18 7.61 -2.66
CA GLN A 506 15.38 8.24 -3.20
C GLN A 506 15.05 9.47 -4.04
N LEU A 507 14.06 9.44 -4.94
CA LEU A 507 13.66 10.62 -5.71
C LEU A 507 12.96 11.66 -4.83
N ARG A 508 12.23 11.21 -3.80
CA ARG A 508 11.60 12.11 -2.82
C ARG A 508 12.61 12.97 -2.10
N ASP A 509 13.76 12.39 -1.73
CA ASP A 509 14.83 13.10 -1.01
C ASP A 509 15.52 14.18 -1.87
N ASP A 510 15.35 14.16 -3.19
CA ASP A 510 15.88 15.20 -4.09
C ASP A 510 14.95 16.43 -4.19
N VAL A 511 13.68 16.28 -3.83
CA VAL A 511 12.64 17.29 -4.01
C VAL A 511 12.31 17.95 -2.67
N SER A 512 12.24 19.28 -2.67
CA SER A 512 11.92 20.08 -1.48
C SER A 512 10.61 20.82 -1.67
N ILE A 513 9.71 20.71 -0.69
CA ILE A 513 8.46 21.47 -0.63
C ILE A 513 8.74 22.79 0.11
N PRO A 514 8.46 23.96 -0.48
CA PRO A 514 8.68 25.27 0.16
C PRO A 514 8.00 25.38 1.53
N ALA A 515 8.70 25.97 2.50
CA ALA A 515 8.28 25.99 3.90
C ALA A 515 6.89 26.62 4.12
N LEU A 516 6.53 27.66 3.35
CA LEU A 516 5.21 28.31 3.46
C LEU A 516 4.05 27.44 2.96
N ILE A 517 4.29 26.63 1.92
CA ILE A 517 3.33 25.62 1.45
C ILE A 517 3.20 24.50 2.50
N ALA A 518 4.32 24.19 3.15
CA ALA A 518 4.43 23.14 4.14
C ALA A 518 3.74 23.50 5.50
N GLN A 519 3.89 24.74 5.96
CA GLN A 519 3.33 25.25 7.23
C GLN A 519 1.80 25.22 7.28
N ASN A 520 1.12 25.31 6.13
CA ASN A 520 -0.34 25.34 6.08
C ASN A 520 -1.00 23.95 6.08
N ASN A 521 -0.25 22.84 5.90
CA ASN A 521 -0.59 21.45 6.24
C ASN A 521 0.32 20.48 5.46
N HIS A 522 1.48 20.11 6.01
CA HIS A 522 2.43 19.15 5.41
C HIS A 522 1.82 17.82 4.92
N ASN A 523 0.69 17.39 5.50
CA ASN A 523 0.02 16.12 5.15
C ASN A 523 -1.00 16.23 4.00
N GLN A 524 -1.13 17.38 3.33
CA GLN A 524 -2.13 17.61 2.27
C GLN A 524 -1.55 17.99 0.89
N VAL A 525 -0.23 17.97 0.72
CA VAL A 525 0.40 18.25 -0.57
C VAL A 525 0.60 16.94 -1.33
N ASP A 526 -0.13 16.78 -2.44
CA ASP A 526 0.03 15.64 -3.34
C ASP A 526 1.15 15.95 -4.35
N VAL A 527 2.18 15.10 -4.41
CA VAL A 527 3.31 15.27 -5.32
C VAL A 527 3.27 14.20 -6.41
N ASN A 528 3.00 14.64 -7.64
CA ASN A 528 2.90 13.78 -8.80
C ASN A 528 4.06 14.02 -9.78
N ALA A 529 4.37 13.00 -10.58
CA ALA A 529 5.35 13.05 -11.65
C ALA A 529 4.68 12.89 -13.01
N TRP A 530 5.26 13.56 -14.01
CA TRP A 530 4.88 13.44 -15.41
C TRP A 530 6.12 13.15 -16.25
N ILE A 531 6.16 12.01 -16.94
CA ILE A 531 7.28 11.60 -17.80
C ILE A 531 6.70 11.06 -19.11
N GLY A 532 7.12 11.64 -20.23
CA GLY A 532 6.61 11.27 -21.54
C GLY A 532 7.54 11.68 -22.68
N PRO A 533 7.38 11.08 -23.87
CA PRO A 533 8.04 11.55 -25.09
C PRO A 533 7.51 12.92 -25.51
N ARG A 534 8.18 13.50 -26.51
CA ARG A 534 7.69 14.71 -27.21
C ARG A 534 6.27 14.50 -27.70
N ALA A 535 5.51 15.59 -27.75
CA ALA A 535 4.12 15.63 -28.23
C ALA A 535 3.10 14.86 -27.35
N THR A 536 3.47 14.47 -26.13
CA THR A 536 2.47 14.10 -25.12
C THR A 536 1.57 15.30 -24.79
N VAL A 537 0.26 15.07 -24.79
CA VAL A 537 -0.75 16.11 -24.57
C VAL A 537 -1.58 15.76 -23.33
N SER A 538 -1.69 16.71 -22.41
CA SER A 538 -2.76 16.71 -21.42
C SER A 538 -3.85 17.67 -21.92
N PRO A 539 -5.07 17.19 -22.20
CA PRO A 539 -6.19 18.04 -22.58
C PRO A 539 -6.43 19.18 -21.61
N LEU A 540 -7.09 20.23 -22.08
CA LEU A 540 -7.51 21.33 -21.22
C LEU A 540 -8.48 20.80 -20.14
N HIS A 541 -8.10 21.01 -18.89
CA HIS A 541 -8.88 20.62 -17.71
C HIS A 541 -8.67 21.61 -16.56
N THR A 542 -9.45 21.44 -15.51
CA THR A 542 -9.30 22.15 -14.23
C THR A 542 -9.00 21.16 -13.10
N ASP A 543 -8.19 21.61 -12.14
CA ASP A 543 -7.84 20.88 -10.93
C ASP A 543 -8.56 21.50 -9.71
N PRO A 544 -8.95 20.71 -8.70
CA PRO A 544 -9.67 21.22 -7.52
C PRO A 544 -8.75 21.89 -6.47
N ARG A 545 -7.43 21.91 -6.69
CA ARG A 545 -6.44 22.46 -5.76
C ARG A 545 -5.47 23.41 -6.47
N HIS A 546 -4.90 24.34 -5.71
CA HIS A 546 -3.73 25.09 -6.16
C HIS A 546 -2.60 24.13 -6.56
N ASN A 547 -1.87 24.46 -7.63
CA ASN A 547 -0.85 23.59 -8.19
C ASN A 547 0.49 24.34 -8.34
N LEU A 548 1.59 23.60 -8.22
CA LEU A 548 2.93 24.09 -8.51
C LEU A 548 3.58 23.11 -9.48
N PHE A 549 3.53 23.45 -10.77
CA PHE A 549 4.15 22.64 -11.81
C PHE A 549 5.64 22.98 -11.96
N VAL A 550 6.51 22.01 -11.70
CA VAL A 550 7.97 22.18 -11.78
C VAL A 550 8.51 21.41 -12.98
N GLN A 551 9.05 22.12 -13.98
CA GLN A 551 9.71 21.52 -15.14
C GLN A 551 11.17 21.19 -14.80
N VAL A 552 11.56 19.91 -14.91
CA VAL A 552 12.93 19.44 -14.60
C VAL A 552 13.76 19.16 -15.87
N ILE A 553 13.22 18.39 -16.82
CA ILE A 553 13.88 18.05 -18.10
C ILE A 553 12.96 18.42 -19.25
N GLY A 554 13.48 19.04 -20.31
CA GLY A 554 12.72 19.36 -21.52
C GLY A 554 11.87 20.63 -21.38
N SER A 555 10.86 20.76 -22.23
CA SER A 555 9.99 21.94 -22.29
C SER A 555 8.53 21.54 -22.52
N LYS A 556 7.60 22.35 -22.02
CA LYS A 556 6.16 22.20 -22.24
C LYS A 556 5.55 23.52 -22.70
N PHE A 557 4.63 23.42 -23.65
CA PHE A 557 3.68 24.47 -23.97
C PHE A 557 2.52 24.41 -22.98
N LEU A 558 2.19 25.52 -22.31
CA LEU A 558 1.06 25.61 -21.40
C LEU A 558 0.13 26.74 -21.85
N ARG A 559 -1.17 26.44 -21.93
CA ARG A 559 -2.22 27.46 -22.11
C ARG A 559 -3.11 27.47 -20.88
N LEU A 560 -3.29 28.65 -20.30
CA LEU A 560 -4.13 28.87 -19.13
C LEU A 560 -5.34 29.71 -19.52
N ILE A 561 -6.51 29.31 -19.02
CA ILE A 561 -7.77 30.00 -19.24
C ILE A 561 -8.32 30.38 -17.87
N SER A 562 -8.75 31.63 -17.72
CA SER A 562 -9.30 32.11 -16.45
C SER A 562 -10.59 31.35 -16.13
N PRO A 563 -10.86 31.02 -14.86
CA PRO A 563 -12.13 30.42 -14.43
C PRO A 563 -13.35 31.25 -14.86
N HIS A 564 -13.22 32.57 -15.00
CA HIS A 564 -14.29 33.45 -15.50
C HIS A 564 -14.64 33.22 -16.98
N GLN A 565 -13.89 32.37 -17.69
CA GLN A 565 -14.13 31.99 -19.08
C GLN A 565 -14.57 30.52 -19.22
N THR A 566 -14.99 29.87 -18.12
CA THR A 566 -15.41 28.46 -18.13
C THR A 566 -16.52 28.18 -19.15
N ASP A 567 -17.46 29.11 -19.31
CA ASP A 567 -18.55 29.00 -20.29
C ASP A 567 -18.07 28.99 -21.76
N HIS A 568 -16.81 29.35 -22.00
CA HIS A 568 -16.19 29.40 -23.34
C HIS A 568 -15.32 28.18 -23.66
N VAL A 569 -15.20 27.21 -22.75
CA VAL A 569 -14.36 26.01 -22.93
C VAL A 569 -15.15 24.70 -22.95
N TYR A 570 -16.48 24.76 -23.07
CA TYR A 570 -17.38 23.63 -23.35
C TYR A 570 -17.10 22.36 -22.52
N PRO A 571 -17.22 22.39 -21.18
CA PRO A 571 -16.93 21.22 -20.34
C PRO A 571 -17.81 20.01 -20.68
N ILE A 572 -17.26 18.79 -20.56
CA ILE A 572 -17.98 17.52 -20.81
C ILE A 572 -19.05 17.32 -19.73
N GLU A 573 -20.26 16.88 -20.07
CA GLU A 573 -21.24 16.50 -19.04
C GLU A 573 -20.88 15.13 -18.41
N GLY A 574 -20.87 15.02 -17.07
CA GLY A 574 -20.66 13.75 -16.35
C GLY A 574 -19.35 13.69 -15.55
N MET A 575 -18.71 12.51 -15.45
CA MET A 575 -17.50 12.31 -14.62
C MET A 575 -16.26 13.09 -15.11
N LEU A 576 -16.27 13.60 -16.34
CA LEU A 576 -15.20 14.40 -16.93
C LEU A 576 -15.58 15.88 -17.01
N SER A 577 -16.45 16.36 -16.11
CA SER A 577 -16.94 17.75 -16.15
C SER A 577 -15.91 18.83 -15.90
N ASN A 578 -14.74 18.44 -15.42
CA ASN A 578 -13.58 19.30 -15.31
C ASN A 578 -12.74 19.36 -16.59
N THR A 579 -13.08 18.60 -17.64
CA THR A 579 -12.36 18.51 -18.92
C THR A 579 -13.17 19.14 -20.06
N ASN A 580 -12.50 19.79 -21.00
CA ASN A 580 -13.13 20.32 -22.23
C ASN A 580 -13.61 19.18 -23.15
N GLY A 581 -14.87 19.27 -23.61
CA GLY A 581 -15.56 18.29 -24.44
C GLY A 581 -15.57 18.56 -25.93
N GLY A 582 -14.75 19.49 -26.41
CA GLY A 582 -14.60 19.75 -27.84
C GLY A 582 -14.33 18.45 -28.63
N THR A 583 -15.02 18.29 -29.75
CA THR A 583 -14.71 17.21 -30.70
C THR A 583 -13.39 17.51 -31.44
N THR A 584 -12.81 16.52 -32.12
CA THR A 584 -11.63 16.68 -33.01
C THR A 584 -11.79 17.74 -34.12
N TYR A 585 -12.99 18.32 -34.28
CA TYR A 585 -13.31 19.39 -35.22
C TYR A 585 -13.38 20.79 -34.57
N ASP A 586 -13.13 20.92 -33.26
CA ASP A 586 -13.09 22.21 -32.57
C ASP A 586 -11.79 22.97 -32.94
N PRO A 587 -11.88 24.22 -33.44
CA PRO A 587 -10.71 25.06 -33.71
C PRO A 587 -9.77 25.20 -32.51
N LEU A 588 -10.29 25.16 -31.28
CA LEU A 588 -9.49 25.25 -30.06
C LEU A 588 -8.63 24.00 -29.85
N ILE A 589 -9.13 22.81 -30.17
CA ILE A 589 -8.37 21.54 -30.11
C ILE A 589 -7.36 21.45 -31.25
N ARG A 590 -7.70 21.92 -32.46
CA ARG A 590 -6.75 22.06 -33.57
C ARG A 590 -5.61 23.02 -33.25
N LEU A 591 -5.85 24.05 -32.44
CA LEU A 591 -4.87 25.00 -31.92
C LEU A 591 -3.93 24.43 -30.85
N PHE A 592 -4.14 23.18 -30.41
CA PHE A 592 -3.29 22.47 -29.43
C PHE A 592 -2.49 21.30 -30.04
N ARG A 593 -2.82 20.88 -31.27
CA ARG A 593 -1.92 20.04 -32.08
C ARG A 593 -0.98 20.97 -32.86
N PHE A 594 0.27 20.55 -33.06
CA PHE A 594 1.30 21.31 -33.79
C PHE A 594 0.76 21.89 -35.12
N PRO A 595 1.23 23.07 -35.57
CA PRO A 595 0.60 23.78 -36.65
C PRO A 595 0.84 23.05 -37.98
N PHE A 596 -0.24 22.66 -38.66
CA PHE A 596 -0.18 22.39 -40.09
C PHE A 596 -0.36 23.71 -40.83
N ASP A 597 0.64 24.06 -41.66
CA ASP A 597 0.50 25.08 -42.68
C ASP A 597 -0.56 24.61 -43.70
N GLU A 598 -1.76 25.20 -43.65
CA GLU A 598 -2.80 25.04 -44.68
C GLU A 598 -2.52 25.90 -45.93
N GLU A 599 -1.27 25.99 -46.38
CA GLU A 599 -0.97 26.53 -47.72
C GLU A 599 -0.79 25.39 -48.72
N GLY A 600 -1.92 24.88 -49.21
CA GLY A 600 -1.94 24.19 -50.49
C GLY A 600 -2.82 22.95 -50.54
N LEU A 601 -4.14 23.12 -50.49
CA LEU A 601 -5.09 22.16 -51.06
C LEU A 601 -6.41 22.85 -51.46
N GLU A 602 -6.31 24.00 -52.14
CA GLU A 602 -7.37 24.41 -53.08
C GLU A 602 -7.02 23.80 -54.45
N GLY A 603 -7.66 22.67 -54.79
CA GLY A 603 -7.35 22.01 -56.06
C GLY A 603 -8.20 20.78 -56.39
N SER A 604 -9.33 21.05 -57.05
CA SER A 604 -10.09 20.15 -57.93
C SER A 604 -10.83 18.95 -57.32
N GLY A 605 -12.16 19.02 -57.41
CA GLY A 605 -13.03 17.88 -57.16
C GLY A 605 -13.03 16.85 -58.29
N SER A 606 -13.45 15.63 -57.95
CA SER A 606 -14.21 14.77 -58.85
C SER A 606 -15.02 13.76 -58.04
N GLN A 607 -16.20 13.42 -58.56
CA GLN A 607 -17.21 12.52 -58.02
C GLN A 607 -16.82 11.02 -58.12
N ASN A 608 -17.58 10.22 -57.36
CA ASN A 608 -17.78 8.75 -57.45
C ASN A 608 -16.67 7.88 -56.80
N GLY A 609 -16.96 6.81 -56.07
CA GLY A 609 -18.22 6.09 -55.93
C GLY A 609 -18.20 5.04 -54.82
N LEU A 610 -19.37 4.42 -54.65
CA LEU A 610 -19.68 3.25 -53.84
C LEU A 610 -18.81 2.01 -54.22
N LEU A 611 -18.86 1.01 -53.32
CA LEU A 611 -18.36 -0.39 -53.39
C LEU A 611 -16.97 -0.57 -52.74
N ALA A 612 -16.68 -1.59 -51.91
CA ALA A 612 -17.44 -2.74 -51.44
C ALA A 612 -16.78 -3.29 -50.15
N GLU A 613 -17.55 -4.02 -49.36
CA GLU A 613 -17.06 -5.04 -48.43
C GLU A 613 -16.16 -6.03 -49.20
N GLU A 614 -14.94 -6.25 -48.73
CA GLU A 614 -14.18 -7.47 -49.07
C GLU A 614 -13.54 -8.06 -47.81
N ASP A 615 -13.96 -9.30 -47.58
CA ASP A 615 -13.47 -10.28 -46.62
C ASP A 615 -11.94 -10.43 -46.67
N TRP A 616 -11.32 -10.52 -45.50
CA TRP A 616 -10.01 -11.13 -45.35
C TRP A 616 -10.11 -12.24 -44.32
N ASP A 617 -10.14 -13.46 -44.86
CA ASP A 617 -10.01 -14.73 -44.16
C ASP A 617 -8.70 -14.84 -43.39
N ASP A 618 -8.79 -15.64 -42.33
CA ASP A 618 -7.76 -16.15 -41.44
C ASP A 618 -6.55 -16.77 -42.16
N GLU A 619 -5.35 -16.50 -41.63
CA GLU A 619 -4.35 -17.52 -41.24
C GLU A 619 -3.03 -16.83 -40.81
N LEU A 620 -2.74 -16.85 -39.50
CA LEU A 620 -1.45 -17.25 -38.90
C LEU A 620 -1.42 -16.93 -37.40
N GLU A 621 -1.87 -17.89 -36.61
CA GLU A 621 -1.43 -18.05 -35.22
C GLU A 621 0.08 -18.36 -35.19
N ASN A 622 0.84 -17.64 -34.36
CA ASN A 622 1.87 -18.24 -33.51
C ASN A 622 2.33 -17.28 -32.40
N GLU A 623 2.07 -17.72 -31.17
CA GLU A 623 2.87 -17.58 -29.94
C GLU A 623 3.37 -16.19 -29.53
N LEU A 624 2.51 -15.42 -28.86
CA LEU A 624 2.91 -14.59 -27.70
C LEU A 624 1.77 -14.62 -26.66
N ASP A 625 1.91 -15.51 -25.68
CA ASP A 625 1.10 -15.51 -24.45
C ASP A 625 1.40 -14.22 -23.66
N THR A 626 0.59 -13.20 -23.90
CA THR A 626 0.60 -11.95 -23.13
C THR A 626 -0.67 -11.92 -22.29
N GLY A 627 -0.56 -12.41 -21.05
CA GLY A 627 -1.56 -12.24 -20.00
C GLY A 627 -1.68 -10.77 -19.56
N GLY A 628 -2.16 -9.91 -20.47
CA GLY A 628 -2.47 -8.51 -20.25
C GLY A 628 -3.84 -8.38 -19.58
N TRP A 629 -3.84 -7.78 -18.39
CA TRP A 629 -5.05 -7.47 -17.62
C TRP A 629 -5.67 -6.19 -18.20
N ALA A 630 -6.66 -6.35 -19.08
CA ALA A 630 -7.49 -5.25 -19.56
C ALA A 630 -8.64 -4.98 -18.58
N VAL A 631 -8.86 -3.72 -18.22
CA VAL A 631 -10.07 -3.26 -17.52
C VAL A 631 -11.04 -2.78 -18.60
N GLU A 632 -12.00 -3.62 -18.99
CA GLU A 632 -13.11 -3.22 -19.86
C GLU A 632 -14.29 -2.74 -19.01
N GLY A 633 -14.66 -1.46 -19.19
CA GLY A 633 -15.88 -0.89 -18.61
C GLY A 633 -17.13 -1.36 -19.36
N GLY A 634 -17.85 -2.32 -18.80
CA GLY A 634 -19.13 -2.80 -19.34
C GLY A 634 -20.28 -1.84 -19.02
N GLY A 635 -20.80 -1.16 -20.05
CA GLY A 635 -22.06 -0.41 -20.00
C GLY A 635 -23.23 -1.25 -20.51
N GLU A 636 -24.12 -1.70 -19.62
CA GLU A 636 -25.44 -2.22 -20.00
C GLU A 636 -26.53 -1.18 -19.71
N GLU A 637 -27.19 -0.70 -20.77
CA GLU A 637 -28.39 0.12 -20.71
C GLU A 637 -29.57 -0.64 -20.07
N ARG A 638 -30.03 -0.21 -18.89
CA ARG A 638 -31.34 -0.58 -18.34
C ARG A 638 -32.32 0.59 -18.38
N LYS A 639 -33.27 0.52 -19.30
CA LYS A 639 -34.48 1.37 -19.36
C LYS A 639 -35.35 1.14 -18.11
N GLY A 640 -35.43 2.13 -17.21
CA GLY A 640 -36.31 2.13 -16.04
C GLY A 640 -37.00 3.47 -15.84
N LYS A 641 -38.34 3.48 -15.95
CA LYS A 641 -39.24 4.62 -15.72
C LYS A 641 -39.03 5.27 -14.34
N ARG A 642 -38.67 6.57 -14.31
CA ARG A 642 -38.68 7.42 -13.11
C ARG A 642 -40.13 7.80 -12.73
N ARG A 643 -40.54 7.46 -11.51
CA ARG A 643 -41.61 8.15 -10.76
C ARG A 643 -40.91 9.11 -9.79
N GLY A 644 -41.27 10.39 -9.88
CA GLY A 644 -40.68 11.43 -9.06
C GLY A 644 -41.11 11.32 -7.60
N ASN A 645 -40.18 11.66 -6.70
CA ASN A 645 -40.51 12.19 -5.39
C ASN A 645 -39.48 13.27 -5.05
N ARG A 646 -40.00 14.48 -4.77
CA ARG A 646 -39.26 15.60 -4.21
C ARG A 646 -39.02 15.33 -2.73
N VAL A 647 -37.78 15.51 -2.27
CA VAL A 647 -37.46 15.92 -0.90
C VAL A 647 -36.30 16.92 -1.04
N GLY A 648 -36.47 18.10 -0.42
CA GLY A 648 -35.51 19.19 -0.45
C GLY A 648 -34.76 19.37 0.87
N GLY A 649 -33.76 20.25 0.83
CA GLY A 649 -32.91 20.69 1.95
C GLY A 649 -31.68 19.80 2.12
N GLU A 650 -30.45 20.28 2.23
CA GLU A 650 -29.94 21.60 2.62
C GLU A 650 -28.60 21.86 1.90
N ASP A 651 -28.37 23.12 1.54
CA ASP A 651 -27.12 23.64 0.97
C ASP A 651 -25.96 23.46 1.96
N THR A 652 -24.88 22.83 1.52
CA THR A 652 -23.58 22.87 2.19
C THR A 652 -22.54 23.40 1.22
N ASN A 653 -22.14 24.66 1.46
CA ASN A 653 -20.93 25.36 1.03
C ASN A 653 -20.13 24.73 -0.11
N GLU A 654 -20.34 25.26 -1.31
CA GLU A 654 -19.38 25.21 -2.42
C GLU A 654 -18.17 26.08 -2.02
N GLU A 655 -17.05 25.46 -1.66
CA GLU A 655 -15.75 26.13 -1.66
C GLU A 655 -15.24 26.13 -3.11
N GLU A 656 -15.25 27.30 -3.74
CA GLU A 656 -14.67 27.54 -5.07
C GLU A 656 -13.15 27.27 -5.03
N GLY A 657 -12.72 26.22 -5.73
CA GLY A 657 -11.31 25.82 -5.86
C GLY A 657 -10.57 26.62 -6.94
N VAL A 658 -9.59 27.39 -6.48
CA VAL A 658 -8.70 28.32 -7.20
C VAL A 658 -7.45 27.76 -7.92
N ILE A 659 -7.12 28.14 -9.15
CA ILE A 659 -5.99 27.67 -9.97
C ILE A 659 -4.75 28.57 -9.82
N VAL A 660 -3.59 27.95 -9.61
CA VAL A 660 -2.26 28.51 -9.97
C VAL A 660 -1.58 27.46 -10.84
N LEU A 661 -1.23 27.80 -12.08
CA LEU A 661 -0.39 26.97 -12.96
C LEU A 661 0.55 27.90 -13.74
N ILE A 662 1.80 27.48 -13.91
CA ILE A 662 2.93 28.27 -14.41
C ILE A 662 2.98 28.21 -15.95
N ALA A 663 3.25 29.31 -16.66
CA ALA A 663 3.36 29.33 -18.13
C ALA A 663 4.77 29.60 -18.69
N GLU A 664 4.81 29.65 -20.02
CA GLU A 664 5.96 29.55 -20.92
C GLU A 664 7.03 30.66 -20.87
N LEU A 665 8.28 30.25 -21.11
CA LEU A 665 9.07 30.78 -22.23
C LEU A 665 10.07 29.71 -22.70
N LEU A 666 10.18 29.52 -24.03
CA LEU A 666 11.30 28.86 -24.69
C LEU A 666 12.63 29.48 -24.24
N MET A 667 13.47 28.69 -23.58
CA MET A 667 14.90 28.94 -23.56
C MET A 667 15.66 27.66 -23.90
N LEU A 668 16.52 27.79 -24.91
CA LEU A 668 17.55 26.84 -25.26
C LEU A 668 18.38 26.52 -24.01
N LEU A 669 18.15 25.37 -23.39
CA LEU A 669 19.12 24.76 -22.47
C LEU A 669 20.26 24.16 -23.31
N ALA A 670 21.04 25.03 -23.94
CA ALA A 670 22.38 24.69 -24.42
C ALA A 670 23.46 25.24 -23.47
N ASP A 671 23.20 26.37 -22.80
CA ASP A 671 24.26 27.10 -22.10
C ASP A 671 24.29 26.92 -20.56
N ASP A 672 23.24 26.40 -19.92
CA ASP A 672 23.24 26.17 -18.46
C ASP A 672 23.60 24.73 -18.02
N ILE A 673 23.77 23.80 -18.97
CA ILE A 673 24.54 22.57 -18.70
C ILE A 673 26.04 22.92 -18.52
N ALA A 674 26.50 24.06 -19.04
CA ALA A 674 27.86 24.54 -18.79
C ALA A 674 28.06 25.01 -17.33
N VAL A 675 27.02 25.52 -16.66
CA VAL A 675 27.16 25.99 -15.25
C VAL A 675 27.26 24.82 -14.27
N VAL A 676 26.73 23.64 -14.61
CA VAL A 676 26.95 22.41 -13.82
C VAL A 676 28.32 21.78 -14.13
N ASN A 677 28.86 22.00 -15.32
CA ASN A 677 30.21 21.53 -15.69
C ASN A 677 31.35 22.50 -15.33
N GLU A 678 31.09 23.77 -15.02
CA GLU A 678 32.10 24.73 -14.55
C GLU A 678 32.29 24.74 -13.01
N PHE A 679 31.48 23.98 -12.27
CA PHE A 679 31.59 23.83 -10.80
C PHE A 679 32.02 22.41 -10.34
N VAL A 680 32.42 21.53 -11.27
CA VAL A 680 33.17 20.29 -11.01
C VAL A 680 34.59 20.47 -11.52
#